data_AF-A0A3Q2ULT9-F1
#
_entry.id   AF-A0A3Q2ULT9-F1
#
_cell.length_a   1.000
_cell.length_b   1.000
_cell.length_c   1.000
_cell.angle_alpha   90.00
_cell.angle_beta   90.00
_cell.angle_gamma   90.00
#
_symmetry.space_group_name_H-M   'P 1'
#
loop_
_entity.id
_entity.type
_entity.pdbx_description
1 polymer ?
#
loop_
_entity_poly.entity_id
_entity_poly.type
_entity_poly.pdbx_seq_one_letter_code
_entity_poly.pdbx_strand_id
1 'polypeptide(L)'
;MEAKKNAFFGEGRDEIWLDDVQCTGKETSISKCQHKPFGINNCGHSEDAGVVCSEHVRILNGTNRCNGRVEIFNDGQWKRLCSSDWGKEEADVVCREISCGSPVVQSATQYFGEGQGRNGIKTNCVGNETSITGCILQEFRETCIDATISCMNSRPVRLINGTNRCSGRVEVYYEGQWGTVCDDKWGMQEAAVTCREMNCGNALAVKYKAYFGRGQNQVWLDDIDCTGHEKSLTDCPHRGFGEHDCDHHEDAGVVCSETLRLINGTDSCSGRVEVYHNGRWGKICSNSWGPTEAAVLCKELSCGTPKKSQDVFTFGDSSLTGFITRCSGNVSSVSQCVVDEHVGRCDGVSVACTGSPPIRVVNGTDRCSGRVEIRHDGQWGTVCDDEWDLRDAQVVCRALDCGTAQTAKSSAYFGQGQGDIWLDDVNCIGNESSILHCQRPALGENNCGHGEDAGVICSANLKLINGTDMCSGRVEVYHNGHWSPVYNVNFGMGEGAVVCREMNCGDAVKNSGSFGQSGDLRGLKMSCSGTERSVTQCTLAAYTRTRNDRIEPASVQCSGNVRLADGPHHCAGRVEYYDKGQWGTVCGESWDMDDAMVVCRQLKCGRAHKITRMSEYGLGSGQTWIEQIECNGRESTLSQCSQRPYRDRTCNTTAIAGVICTGSLEARLSNGKDECAGRVEVRHGETWQTVCDAAWTESKAEVICQLLECGHALNAPGGANFGQGNGTVVEPSDSCFNSSASVKQCAANGFSRSTCGHERDAGVICAAQLKLVGGSGQCSGRVELFYKGQWGTVCDDDWGMSNADVVCKQLGCGHAVSAPTSAHFGRGSGPIWMDNVECTGQEAALTHCTHRGFGENNCGHGEDAGVICLGDLQKPQITISPSTEVDWGAKVEITCSVSTEHLGGTFVLKKTQGSFSKEKFSDHEAATFVFPQADFKLNGSYFCEYHKKLPEQMIYYPQGNTADLTVKVKLEKPSISLTSGHAMVIFSPVKISVTKGSPFHITCAIHSTYSGGMFYLARSGKSFTEPKPAFGHTIFYMADFEFPEIDFKDQGDYSCVYAVNISSISFCSPPSKLLQVTVLETSSSSVIAGVVVGLVLLLILLVIGFFVWKKKWRGVGIVVQFSNRLEPKKQGLDERSNGALDERERTNQLYEKGQQADSMKATGTSPDSESIGEKAPEDLAGRVCYELEPLVDS
;
A
#
# COMPACT_ATOMS: atom_id res chain seq x y z
N MET A 1 -53.92 24.14 11.78
CA MET A 1 -52.84 23.31 12.38
C MET A 1 -51.95 24.24 13.17
N GLU A 2 -51.53 23.86 14.38
CA GLU A 2 -50.80 24.75 15.29
C GLU A 2 -49.76 23.95 16.11
N ALA A 3 -48.62 24.57 16.41
CA ALA A 3 -47.62 24.02 17.33
C ALA A 3 -47.77 24.66 18.72
N LYS A 4 -47.70 23.83 19.76
CA LYS A 4 -47.74 24.22 21.17
C LYS A 4 -46.35 24.03 21.80
N LYS A 5 -46.02 24.86 22.79
CA LYS A 5 -44.74 24.89 23.51
C LYS A 5 -45.00 24.90 25.02
N ASN A 6 -43.92 24.83 25.82
CA ASN A 6 -43.95 25.00 27.27
C ASN A 6 -44.78 23.91 27.97
N ALA A 7 -44.49 22.63 27.67
CA ALA A 7 -45.12 21.46 28.29
C ALA A 7 -46.66 21.47 28.24
N PHE A 8 -47.25 21.94 27.14
CA PHE A 8 -48.71 22.13 26.99
C PHE A 8 -49.53 20.84 27.24
N PHE A 9 -48.94 19.66 27.02
CA PHE A 9 -49.56 18.36 27.27
C PHE A 9 -49.04 17.65 28.54
N GLY A 10 -48.26 18.35 29.37
CA GLY A 10 -47.52 17.82 30.51
C GLY A 10 -46.01 17.74 30.23
N GLU A 11 -45.22 17.77 31.31
CA GLU A 11 -43.76 17.62 31.30
C GLU A 11 -43.38 16.13 31.17
N GLY A 12 -42.35 15.84 30.37
CA GLY A 12 -41.67 14.55 30.33
C GLY A 12 -40.95 14.20 31.64
N ARG A 13 -40.34 13.00 31.69
CA ARG A 13 -39.67 12.45 32.89
C ARG A 13 -38.38 11.68 32.60
N ASP A 14 -38.07 11.48 31.33
CA ASP A 14 -37.03 10.60 30.81
C ASP A 14 -36.21 11.41 29.79
N GLU A 15 -34.92 11.07 29.63
CA GLU A 15 -33.88 11.87 28.96
C GLU A 15 -34.31 12.63 27.68
N ILE A 16 -33.96 13.91 27.59
CA ILE A 16 -34.30 14.79 26.45
C ILE A 16 -33.32 14.53 25.29
N TRP A 17 -33.77 13.76 24.30
CA TRP A 17 -32.96 13.32 23.16
C TRP A 17 -32.76 14.38 22.07
N LEU A 18 -33.63 15.39 21.96
CA LEU A 18 -33.65 16.38 20.88
C LEU A 18 -33.86 17.79 21.43
N ASP A 19 -33.09 18.75 20.91
CA ASP A 19 -33.07 20.15 21.38
C ASP A 19 -32.67 21.13 20.26
N ASP A 20 -33.06 22.40 20.39
CA ASP A 20 -33.03 23.46 19.35
C ASP A 20 -33.58 23.03 17.97
N VAL A 21 -34.62 22.20 17.97
CA VAL A 21 -35.20 21.63 16.73
C VAL A 21 -35.83 22.72 15.85
N GLN A 22 -35.27 22.92 14.67
CA GLN A 22 -35.72 23.85 13.63
C GLN A 22 -36.04 23.09 12.34
N CYS A 23 -37.33 22.89 12.08
CA CYS A 23 -37.86 22.30 10.86
C CYS A 23 -38.34 23.39 9.88
N THR A 24 -38.09 23.20 8.60
CA THR A 24 -38.63 24.04 7.51
C THR A 24 -40.02 23.58 7.05
N GLY A 25 -40.41 22.33 7.35
CA GLY A 25 -41.65 21.70 6.90
C GLY A 25 -41.47 20.79 5.67
N LYS A 26 -40.24 20.64 5.16
CA LYS A 26 -39.89 19.70 4.10
C LYS A 26 -39.36 18.35 4.62
N GLU A 27 -39.06 18.24 5.91
CA GLU A 27 -38.34 17.11 6.48
C GLU A 27 -39.25 15.91 6.71
N THR A 28 -38.81 14.71 6.27
CA THR A 28 -39.59 13.46 6.38
C THR A 28 -39.76 12.95 7.81
N SER A 29 -38.99 13.46 8.76
CA SER A 29 -39.12 13.17 10.20
C SER A 29 -38.44 14.24 11.04
N ILE A 30 -38.85 14.39 12.31
CA ILE A 30 -38.34 15.44 13.20
C ILE A 30 -36.83 15.32 13.50
N SER A 31 -36.28 14.11 13.40
CA SER A 31 -34.83 13.80 13.49
C SER A 31 -34.06 14.05 12.18
N LYS A 32 -34.70 14.67 11.18
CA LYS A 32 -34.05 15.21 9.97
C LYS A 32 -34.11 16.75 9.89
N CYS A 33 -34.80 17.40 10.84
CA CYS A 33 -34.72 18.84 11.05
C CYS A 33 -33.34 19.23 11.61
N GLN A 34 -32.98 20.51 11.54
CA GLN A 34 -31.75 20.98 12.19
C GLN A 34 -31.93 20.95 13.72
N HIS A 35 -31.05 20.26 14.46
CA HIS A 35 -31.12 20.12 15.91
C HIS A 35 -29.72 19.92 16.54
N LYS A 36 -29.59 20.04 17.87
CA LYS A 36 -28.37 19.68 18.61
C LYS A 36 -28.09 18.16 18.54
N PRO A 37 -26.85 17.68 18.72
CA PRO A 37 -26.55 16.25 18.76
C PRO A 37 -27.38 15.50 19.81
N PHE A 38 -27.76 14.26 19.51
CA PHE A 38 -28.68 13.48 20.35
C PHE A 38 -28.20 13.35 21.81
N GLY A 39 -29.11 13.61 22.75
CA GLY A 39 -28.83 13.61 24.19
C GLY A 39 -28.12 14.87 24.72
N ILE A 40 -27.67 15.79 23.85
CA ILE A 40 -27.06 17.07 24.25
C ILE A 40 -28.12 18.17 24.21
N ASN A 41 -28.77 18.39 25.35
CA ASN A 41 -29.80 19.42 25.56
C ASN A 41 -29.31 20.56 26.49
N ASN A 42 -29.97 21.72 26.42
CA ASN A 42 -29.88 22.78 27.44
C ASN A 42 -31.25 23.32 27.92
N CYS A 43 -32.35 22.71 27.48
CA CYS A 43 -33.72 22.94 27.95
C CYS A 43 -34.14 21.90 29.01
N GLY A 44 -35.23 22.19 29.73
CA GLY A 44 -35.89 21.22 30.63
C GLY A 44 -37.28 20.81 30.14
N HIS A 45 -37.85 19.73 30.68
CA HIS A 45 -39.18 19.23 30.28
C HIS A 45 -40.32 20.26 30.39
N SER A 46 -40.15 21.31 31.20
CA SER A 46 -41.02 22.49 31.23
C SER A 46 -41.15 23.22 29.87
N GLU A 47 -40.32 22.89 28.89
CA GLU A 47 -40.24 23.51 27.56
C GLU A 47 -40.77 22.59 26.44
N ASP A 48 -41.16 21.35 26.76
CA ASP A 48 -41.60 20.31 25.82
C ASP A 48 -42.69 20.81 24.83
N ALA A 49 -42.64 20.34 23.58
CA ALA A 49 -43.46 20.84 22.46
C ALA A 49 -44.37 19.77 21.82
N GLY A 50 -45.45 20.21 21.16
CA GLY A 50 -46.43 19.33 20.51
C GLY A 50 -47.24 20.02 19.40
N VAL A 51 -48.14 19.31 18.71
CA VAL A 51 -48.86 19.79 17.50
C VAL A 51 -50.33 19.39 17.45
N VAL A 52 -51.15 20.15 16.69
CA VAL A 52 -52.59 19.91 16.47
C VAL A 52 -52.95 19.99 14.98
N CYS A 53 -53.72 19.00 14.50
CA CYS A 53 -54.14 18.83 13.09
C CYS A 53 -55.66 19.04 12.89
N SER A 54 -56.14 19.03 11.64
CA SER A 54 -57.50 19.47 11.24
C SER A 54 -58.64 18.89 12.08
N GLU A 55 -59.55 19.76 12.55
CA GLU A 55 -60.44 19.47 13.68
C GLU A 55 -61.85 18.98 13.30
N HIS A 56 -62.30 19.17 12.06
CA HIS A 56 -63.74 19.06 11.71
C HIS A 56 -64.11 18.02 10.65
N VAL A 57 -63.22 17.68 9.70
CA VAL A 57 -63.52 16.80 8.56
C VAL A 57 -62.41 15.79 8.34
N ARG A 58 -62.76 14.53 8.04
CA ARG A 58 -61.83 13.51 7.58
C ARG A 58 -62.39 12.69 6.42
N ILE A 59 -61.51 12.28 5.53
CA ILE A 59 -61.80 11.42 4.38
C ILE A 59 -61.18 10.05 4.64
N LEU A 60 -61.97 8.98 4.50
CA LEU A 60 -61.58 7.60 4.82
C LEU A 60 -61.75 6.67 3.62
N ASN A 61 -60.97 5.58 3.60
CA ASN A 61 -61.01 4.51 2.60
C ASN A 61 -60.82 4.96 1.13
N GLY A 62 -60.31 6.17 0.91
CA GLY A 62 -59.97 6.71 -0.41
C GLY A 62 -58.75 6.06 -1.06
N THR A 63 -58.52 6.40 -2.33
CA THR A 63 -57.23 6.17 -2.99
C THR A 63 -56.24 7.28 -2.66
N ASN A 64 -56.70 8.52 -2.49
CA ASN A 64 -55.92 9.68 -2.06
C ASN A 64 -56.75 10.62 -1.17
N ARG A 65 -56.15 11.70 -0.64
CA ARG A 65 -56.83 12.65 0.26
C ARG A 65 -58.03 13.41 -0.36
N CYS A 66 -58.23 13.31 -1.67
CA CYS A 66 -59.25 14.02 -2.43
C CYS A 66 -60.42 13.11 -2.90
N ASN A 67 -60.48 11.85 -2.47
CA ASN A 67 -61.64 10.98 -2.65
C ASN A 67 -61.84 10.01 -1.48
N GLY A 68 -63.05 9.45 -1.33
CA GLY A 68 -63.37 8.47 -0.29
C GLY A 68 -64.67 8.74 0.46
N ARG A 69 -64.86 8.09 1.61
CA ARG A 69 -65.99 8.32 2.54
C ARG A 69 -65.75 9.54 3.40
N VAL A 70 -66.79 10.36 3.62
CA VAL A 70 -66.70 11.58 4.45
C VAL A 70 -67.23 11.30 5.87
N GLU A 71 -66.47 11.74 6.88
CA GLU A 71 -66.92 11.81 8.27
C GLU A 71 -66.58 13.20 8.85
N ILE A 72 -67.45 13.71 9.73
CA ILE A 72 -67.28 15.01 10.38
C ILE A 72 -67.25 14.88 11.91
N PHE A 73 -66.55 15.79 12.58
CA PHE A 73 -66.44 15.81 14.03
C PHE A 73 -67.51 16.72 14.62
N ASN A 74 -68.40 16.16 15.46
CA ASN A 74 -69.44 16.92 16.15
C ASN A 74 -69.81 16.24 17.49
N ASP A 75 -70.13 17.05 18.51
CA ASP A 75 -70.34 16.62 19.91
C ASP A 75 -69.22 15.71 20.46
N GLY A 76 -67.96 16.01 20.09
CA GLY A 76 -66.79 15.24 20.53
C GLY A 76 -66.63 13.86 19.89
N GLN A 77 -67.41 13.52 18.85
CA GLN A 77 -67.32 12.25 18.13
C GLN A 77 -67.27 12.43 16.62
N TRP A 78 -66.55 11.54 15.94
CA TRP A 78 -66.61 11.43 14.48
C TRP A 78 -67.91 10.74 14.07
N LYS A 79 -68.72 11.41 13.25
CA LYS A 79 -70.06 11.00 12.81
C LYS A 79 -70.09 10.90 11.28
N ARG A 80 -70.69 9.81 10.79
CA ARG A 80 -70.92 9.54 9.35
C ARG A 80 -72.01 10.44 8.77
N LEU A 81 -71.99 10.71 7.47
CA LEU A 81 -73.07 11.41 6.76
C LEU A 81 -73.85 10.48 5.83
N CYS A 82 -75.13 10.75 5.60
CA CYS A 82 -75.93 10.01 4.61
C CYS A 82 -75.74 10.54 3.19
N SER A 83 -75.67 9.64 2.21
CA SER A 83 -75.71 9.99 0.78
C SER A 83 -77.08 10.52 0.31
N SER A 84 -78.14 10.40 1.11
CA SER A 84 -79.52 10.81 0.75
C SER A 84 -79.74 12.32 0.72
N ASP A 85 -78.89 13.07 1.42
CA ASP A 85 -78.98 14.53 1.62
C ASP A 85 -77.60 15.16 1.37
N TRP A 86 -76.76 14.48 0.59
CA TRP A 86 -75.40 14.89 0.23
C TRP A 86 -75.41 15.32 -1.24
N GLY A 87 -75.60 16.60 -1.49
CA GLY A 87 -75.69 17.21 -2.80
C GLY A 87 -74.34 17.64 -3.35
N LYS A 88 -74.39 18.49 -4.39
CA LYS A 88 -73.20 19.07 -5.02
C LYS A 88 -72.65 20.20 -4.14
N GLU A 89 -73.54 20.89 -3.45
CA GLU A 89 -73.29 22.07 -2.63
C GLU A 89 -72.47 21.70 -1.37
N GLU A 90 -72.85 20.60 -0.70
CA GLU A 90 -72.09 19.97 0.40
C GLU A 90 -70.71 19.50 -0.07
N ALA A 91 -70.67 18.85 -1.24
CA ALA A 91 -69.44 18.32 -1.81
C ALA A 91 -68.47 19.43 -2.28
N ASP A 92 -68.96 20.59 -2.72
CA ASP A 92 -68.09 21.73 -3.08
C ASP A 92 -67.58 22.47 -1.84
N VAL A 93 -68.37 22.59 -0.77
CA VAL A 93 -67.87 23.06 0.54
C VAL A 93 -66.77 22.15 1.06
N VAL A 94 -66.95 20.82 1.05
CA VAL A 94 -65.94 19.88 1.57
C VAL A 94 -64.72 19.77 0.66
N CYS A 95 -64.87 19.68 -0.68
CA CYS A 95 -63.72 19.68 -1.59
C CYS A 95 -62.86 20.96 -1.48
N ARG A 96 -63.50 22.09 -1.15
CA ARG A 96 -62.84 23.38 -0.86
C ARG A 96 -62.15 23.39 0.51
N GLU A 97 -62.83 22.95 1.56
CA GLU A 97 -62.29 22.87 2.93
C GLU A 97 -61.07 21.95 3.04
N ILE A 98 -61.05 20.83 2.30
CA ILE A 98 -59.89 19.93 2.23
C ILE A 98 -58.85 20.33 1.16
N SER A 99 -59.01 21.47 0.49
CA SER A 99 -58.10 21.96 -0.58
C SER A 99 -57.84 20.92 -1.69
N CYS A 100 -58.91 20.46 -2.33
CA CYS A 100 -58.91 19.46 -3.41
C CYS A 100 -59.66 19.89 -4.70
N GLY A 101 -60.07 21.16 -4.80
CA GLY A 101 -60.77 21.74 -5.96
C GLY A 101 -62.29 21.66 -5.83
N SER A 102 -62.99 21.47 -6.95
CA SER A 102 -64.46 21.25 -7.01
C SER A 102 -64.80 19.76 -7.18
N PRO A 103 -66.02 19.31 -6.84
CA PRO A 103 -66.42 17.91 -6.92
C PRO A 103 -66.60 17.45 -8.38
N VAL A 104 -66.17 16.23 -8.67
CA VAL A 104 -66.41 15.55 -9.94
C VAL A 104 -67.87 15.13 -10.02
N VAL A 105 -68.54 15.47 -11.12
CA VAL A 105 -69.94 15.07 -11.37
C VAL A 105 -69.98 13.58 -11.68
N GLN A 106 -70.20 12.75 -10.65
CA GLN A 106 -70.38 11.30 -10.78
C GLN A 106 -71.85 10.95 -11.01
N SER A 107 -72.13 10.00 -11.92
CA SER A 107 -73.47 9.51 -12.23
C SER A 107 -73.93 8.32 -11.35
N ALA A 108 -73.06 7.82 -10.47
CA ALA A 108 -73.36 6.82 -9.45
C ALA A 108 -72.37 6.97 -8.28
N THR A 109 -72.84 6.77 -7.04
CA THR A 109 -72.01 6.85 -5.82
C THR A 109 -71.00 5.71 -5.76
N GLN A 110 -69.70 6.03 -5.74
CA GLN A 110 -68.64 5.04 -5.53
C GLN A 110 -68.66 4.49 -4.09
N TYR A 111 -68.53 3.17 -3.95
CA TYR A 111 -68.60 2.49 -2.65
C TYR A 111 -67.20 2.32 -2.03
N PHE A 112 -66.95 3.02 -0.93
CA PHE A 112 -65.69 2.95 -0.16
C PHE A 112 -65.84 2.20 1.19
N GLY A 113 -66.84 1.30 1.29
CA GLY A 113 -67.10 0.50 2.49
C GLY A 113 -67.93 1.19 3.58
N GLU A 114 -68.77 0.41 4.25
CA GLU A 114 -69.68 0.89 5.31
C GLU A 114 -68.96 1.42 6.56
N GLY A 115 -69.51 2.47 7.16
CA GLY A 115 -69.20 2.90 8.52
C GLY A 115 -70.06 2.16 9.55
N GLN A 116 -69.42 1.44 10.50
CA GLN A 116 -70.15 0.77 11.59
C GLN A 116 -70.67 1.77 12.63
N GLY A 117 -71.88 2.29 12.41
CA GLY A 117 -72.58 3.16 13.36
C GLY A 117 -74.04 3.39 12.97
N ARG A 118 -74.93 3.44 13.97
CA ARG A 118 -76.35 3.80 13.79
C ARG A 118 -76.63 5.30 13.84
N ASN A 119 -75.71 6.08 14.41
CA ASN A 119 -75.85 7.53 14.51
C ASN A 119 -75.01 8.20 13.42
N GLY A 120 -75.52 9.29 12.85
CA GLY A 120 -74.80 10.13 11.90
C GLY A 120 -75.43 11.51 11.77
N ILE A 121 -74.94 12.31 10.81
CA ILE A 121 -75.42 13.68 10.55
C ILE A 121 -75.89 13.83 9.10
N LYS A 122 -77.09 14.40 8.93
CA LYS A 122 -77.51 15.04 7.68
C LYS A 122 -77.01 16.49 7.71
N THR A 123 -76.51 16.97 6.59
CA THR A 123 -76.06 18.36 6.43
C THR A 123 -76.82 19.00 5.27
N ASN A 124 -76.90 20.33 5.25
CA ASN A 124 -77.53 21.10 4.18
C ASN A 124 -76.80 22.45 4.08
N CYS A 125 -76.13 22.67 2.95
CA CYS A 125 -75.25 23.80 2.67
C CYS A 125 -75.84 24.72 1.59
N VAL A 126 -75.53 26.01 1.67
CA VAL A 126 -75.82 27.01 0.62
C VAL A 126 -74.76 26.97 -0.48
N GLY A 127 -73.59 26.38 -0.21
CA GLY A 127 -72.47 26.20 -1.13
C GLY A 127 -71.42 27.30 -1.04
N ASN A 128 -71.63 28.36 -0.25
CA ASN A 128 -70.70 29.48 -0.07
C ASN A 128 -69.95 29.45 1.28
N GLU A 129 -70.18 28.43 2.10
CA GLU A 129 -69.53 28.21 3.38
C GLU A 129 -68.02 27.92 3.23
N THR A 130 -67.24 28.28 4.23
CA THR A 130 -65.79 28.00 4.28
C THR A 130 -65.45 26.69 5.01
N SER A 131 -66.43 26.08 5.66
CA SER A 131 -66.33 24.78 6.34
C SER A 131 -67.72 24.15 6.40
N ILE A 132 -67.80 22.81 6.37
CA ILE A 132 -69.04 22.06 6.55
C ILE A 132 -69.71 22.33 7.91
N THR A 133 -68.94 22.81 8.91
CA THR A 133 -69.47 23.27 10.21
C THR A 133 -70.35 24.52 10.12
N GLY A 134 -70.27 25.27 9.02
CA GLY A 134 -71.17 26.39 8.74
C GLY A 134 -72.53 25.98 8.17
N CYS A 135 -72.67 24.71 7.74
CA CYS A 135 -73.92 24.17 7.18
C CYS A 135 -74.88 23.70 8.29
N ILE A 136 -76.15 23.46 7.94
CA ILE A 136 -77.17 23.03 8.92
C ILE A 136 -76.99 21.54 9.22
N LEU A 137 -76.37 21.22 10.37
CA LEU A 137 -76.15 19.85 10.83
C LEU A 137 -77.35 19.32 11.64
N GLN A 138 -77.85 18.12 11.31
CA GLN A 138 -78.94 17.43 12.00
C GLN A 138 -78.59 15.96 12.28
N GLU A 139 -78.70 15.51 13.54
CA GLU A 139 -78.52 14.09 13.88
C GLU A 139 -79.62 13.18 13.30
N PHE A 140 -79.24 11.98 12.86
CA PHE A 140 -80.16 10.87 12.57
C PHE A 140 -79.69 9.57 13.25
N ARG A 141 -80.60 8.59 13.40
CA ARG A 141 -80.37 7.31 14.11
C ARG A 141 -80.76 6.06 13.32
N GLU A 142 -80.87 6.20 12.00
CA GLU A 142 -81.27 5.17 11.05
C GLU A 142 -80.08 4.69 10.20
N THR A 143 -80.22 3.57 9.49
CA THR A 143 -79.18 3.06 8.59
C THR A 143 -79.33 3.64 7.19
N CYS A 144 -78.35 4.41 6.73
CA CYS A 144 -78.25 4.90 5.35
C CYS A 144 -76.91 4.49 4.71
N ILE A 145 -76.78 4.73 3.41
CA ILE A 145 -75.52 4.63 2.66
C ILE A 145 -74.66 5.85 3.02
N ASP A 146 -73.35 5.64 3.20
CA ASP A 146 -72.41 6.70 3.54
C ASP A 146 -72.23 7.71 2.40
N ALA A 147 -72.10 8.98 2.75
CA ALA A 147 -71.67 10.02 1.85
C ALA A 147 -70.21 9.80 1.39
N THR A 148 -69.98 9.94 0.10
CA THR A 148 -68.67 9.77 -0.53
C THR A 148 -68.35 10.93 -1.46
N ILE A 149 -67.08 11.29 -1.54
CA ILE A 149 -66.59 12.45 -2.29
C ILE A 149 -65.51 12.03 -3.30
N SER A 150 -65.37 12.81 -4.37
CA SER A 150 -64.32 12.70 -5.36
C SER A 150 -64.14 14.07 -5.99
N CYS A 151 -63.06 14.77 -5.65
CA CYS A 151 -62.78 16.12 -6.15
C CYS A 151 -61.93 16.06 -7.43
N MET A 152 -61.91 17.14 -8.23
CA MET A 152 -61.23 17.15 -9.54
C MET A 152 -59.75 16.74 -9.47
N ASN A 153 -59.06 17.04 -8.36
CA ASN A 153 -57.67 16.68 -8.15
C ASN A 153 -57.46 15.19 -7.76
N SER A 154 -58.47 14.32 -7.91
CA SER A 154 -58.35 12.88 -7.58
C SER A 154 -57.74 12.01 -8.69
N ARG A 155 -57.20 12.59 -9.76
CA ARG A 155 -56.43 11.91 -10.82
C ARG A 155 -55.22 12.77 -11.22
N PRO A 156 -54.04 12.56 -10.62
CA PRO A 156 -52.87 13.39 -10.90
C PRO A 156 -52.14 13.03 -12.20
N VAL A 157 -52.30 11.85 -12.80
CA VAL A 157 -51.47 11.42 -13.95
C VAL A 157 -52.22 11.40 -15.30
N ARG A 158 -51.50 11.68 -16.40
CA ARG A 158 -51.92 11.43 -17.80
C ARG A 158 -50.75 10.94 -18.67
N LEU A 159 -51.07 10.33 -19.81
CA LEU A 159 -50.10 9.91 -20.83
C LEU A 159 -50.34 10.64 -22.16
N ILE A 160 -49.28 11.18 -22.77
CA ILE A 160 -49.35 12.02 -23.97
C ILE A 160 -48.42 11.48 -25.08
N ASN A 161 -48.81 11.66 -26.35
CA ASN A 161 -48.05 11.27 -27.56
C ASN A 161 -47.71 9.75 -27.71
N GLY A 162 -48.38 8.87 -26.96
CA GLY A 162 -48.26 7.42 -27.15
C GLY A 162 -48.90 6.90 -28.45
N THR A 163 -48.71 5.60 -28.71
CA THR A 163 -49.37 4.89 -29.83
C THR A 163 -50.80 4.46 -29.51
N ASN A 164 -51.16 4.44 -28.22
CA ASN A 164 -52.48 4.15 -27.67
C ASN A 164 -52.69 4.96 -26.38
N ARG A 165 -53.87 4.83 -25.75
CA ARG A 165 -54.19 5.48 -24.46
C ARG A 165 -53.37 4.99 -23.24
N CYS A 166 -52.52 3.97 -23.43
CA CYS A 166 -51.77 3.25 -22.41
C CYS A 166 -50.26 3.27 -22.69
N SER A 167 -49.81 4.25 -23.46
CA SER A 167 -48.40 4.59 -23.66
C SER A 167 -48.28 6.10 -23.79
N GLY A 168 -47.07 6.63 -23.65
CA GLY A 168 -46.78 8.05 -23.84
C GLY A 168 -45.78 8.61 -22.84
N ARG A 169 -45.45 9.89 -23.01
CA ARG A 169 -44.78 10.71 -22.00
C ARG A 169 -45.69 10.82 -20.78
N VAL A 170 -45.12 10.68 -19.58
CA VAL A 170 -45.85 10.80 -18.32
C VAL A 170 -45.93 12.26 -17.92
N GLU A 171 -47.13 12.72 -17.60
CA GLU A 171 -47.37 14.07 -17.11
C GLU A 171 -48.25 14.03 -15.86
N VAL A 172 -47.91 14.88 -14.89
CA VAL A 172 -48.52 14.97 -13.57
C VAL A 172 -49.22 16.32 -13.40
N TYR A 173 -50.28 16.37 -12.59
CA TYR A 173 -51.05 17.56 -12.27
C TYR A 173 -50.81 18.00 -10.84
N TYR A 174 -50.16 19.15 -10.67
CA TYR A 174 -49.83 19.74 -9.37
C TYR A 174 -50.09 21.25 -9.38
N GLU A 175 -50.53 21.80 -8.24
CA GLU A 175 -50.93 23.22 -8.04
C GLU A 175 -51.70 23.88 -9.21
N GLY A 176 -52.56 23.10 -9.88
CA GLY A 176 -53.43 23.59 -10.96
C GLY A 176 -52.85 23.47 -12.37
N GLN A 177 -51.61 22.99 -12.54
CA GLN A 177 -50.91 22.90 -13.84
C GLN A 177 -50.41 21.49 -14.16
N TRP A 178 -50.35 21.17 -15.46
CA TRP A 178 -49.76 19.93 -15.96
C TRP A 178 -48.29 20.11 -16.32
N GLY A 179 -47.45 19.25 -15.76
CA GLY A 179 -45.99 19.21 -15.95
C GLY A 179 -45.50 17.79 -16.21
N THR A 180 -44.24 17.63 -16.63
CA THR A 180 -43.66 16.32 -16.97
C THR A 180 -43.01 15.64 -15.75
N VAL A 181 -42.45 14.45 -15.98
CA VAL A 181 -41.67 13.67 -15.01
C VAL A 181 -40.28 13.46 -15.61
N CYS A 182 -39.21 13.59 -14.82
CA CYS A 182 -37.85 13.30 -15.28
C CYS A 182 -37.62 11.78 -15.41
N ASP A 183 -36.74 11.37 -16.33
CA ASP A 183 -36.37 9.97 -16.56
C ASP A 183 -35.16 9.48 -15.75
N ASP A 184 -34.55 10.36 -14.95
CA ASP A 184 -33.63 9.98 -13.87
C ASP A 184 -34.36 9.16 -12.79
N LYS A 185 -33.76 8.02 -12.43
CA LYS A 185 -34.34 6.92 -11.63
C LYS A 185 -35.67 6.34 -12.16
N TRP A 186 -36.12 6.69 -13.37
CA TRP A 186 -37.38 6.18 -13.92
C TRP A 186 -37.30 4.71 -14.34
N GLY A 187 -37.71 3.82 -13.43
CA GLY A 187 -37.64 2.38 -13.55
C GLY A 187 -38.99 1.69 -13.79
N MET A 188 -38.96 0.36 -13.72
CA MET A 188 -40.13 -0.48 -13.95
C MET A 188 -41.15 -0.42 -12.80
N GLN A 189 -40.75 0.11 -11.64
CA GLN A 189 -41.54 0.23 -10.43
C GLN A 189 -42.50 1.43 -10.55
N GLU A 190 -41.95 2.58 -10.96
CA GLU A 190 -42.62 3.86 -11.27
C GLU A 190 -43.59 3.65 -12.43
N ALA A 191 -43.14 2.93 -13.46
CA ALA A 191 -43.97 2.49 -14.57
C ALA A 191 -45.12 1.58 -14.10
N ALA A 192 -44.90 0.67 -13.15
CA ALA A 192 -45.94 -0.21 -12.62
C ALA A 192 -46.99 0.56 -11.81
N VAL A 193 -46.57 1.54 -11.00
CA VAL A 193 -47.49 2.49 -10.32
C VAL A 193 -48.29 3.27 -11.36
N THR A 194 -47.63 3.85 -12.35
CA THR A 194 -48.25 4.64 -13.44
C THR A 194 -49.26 3.83 -14.26
N CYS A 195 -48.91 2.61 -14.69
CA CYS A 195 -49.80 1.74 -15.44
C CYS A 195 -51.00 1.25 -14.60
N ARG A 196 -50.81 1.07 -13.29
CA ARG A 196 -51.89 0.74 -12.34
C ARG A 196 -52.84 1.92 -12.15
N GLU A 197 -52.32 3.12 -11.90
CA GLU A 197 -53.08 4.36 -11.72
C GLU A 197 -53.90 4.73 -12.97
N MET A 198 -53.30 4.59 -14.16
CA MET A 198 -53.99 4.78 -15.45
C MET A 198 -54.97 3.65 -15.82
N ASN A 199 -55.07 2.57 -15.02
CA ASN A 199 -55.82 1.35 -15.31
C ASN A 199 -55.52 0.79 -16.72
N CYS A 200 -54.23 0.63 -16.99
CA CYS A 200 -53.65 0.24 -18.27
C CYS A 200 -52.92 -1.11 -18.24
N GLY A 201 -53.10 -1.90 -17.18
CA GLY A 201 -52.51 -3.23 -17.01
C GLY A 201 -51.12 -3.19 -16.36
N ASN A 202 -50.26 -4.12 -16.75
CA ASN A 202 -48.87 -4.18 -16.29
C ASN A 202 -48.00 -3.18 -17.08
N ALA A 203 -46.90 -2.71 -16.50
CA ALA A 203 -45.84 -2.07 -17.26
C ALA A 203 -45.13 -3.10 -18.16
N LEU A 204 -44.88 -2.75 -19.42
CA LEU A 204 -44.10 -3.56 -20.36
C LEU A 204 -42.73 -2.94 -20.65
N ALA A 205 -42.65 -1.61 -20.70
CA ALA A 205 -41.38 -0.90 -20.84
C ALA A 205 -41.48 0.55 -20.33
N VAL A 206 -40.41 0.99 -19.69
CA VAL A 206 -40.05 2.41 -19.57
C VAL A 206 -39.53 2.97 -20.90
N LYS A 207 -39.55 4.29 -21.02
CA LYS A 207 -38.96 5.06 -22.11
C LYS A 207 -38.26 6.29 -21.57
N TYR A 208 -37.06 6.49 -22.10
CA TYR A 208 -36.10 7.50 -21.73
C TYR A 208 -35.97 8.57 -22.83
N LYS A 209 -35.28 9.67 -22.51
CA LYS A 209 -34.76 10.69 -23.42
C LYS A 209 -35.84 11.28 -24.33
N ALA A 210 -36.98 11.63 -23.73
CA ALA A 210 -38.16 12.21 -24.35
C ALA A 210 -38.64 11.46 -25.61
N TYR A 211 -38.64 10.12 -25.54
CA TYR A 211 -39.03 9.20 -26.63
C TYR A 211 -40.37 9.54 -27.30
N PHE A 212 -41.37 9.99 -26.52
CA PHE A 212 -42.68 10.39 -27.02
C PHE A 212 -42.75 11.90 -27.37
N GLY A 213 -41.60 12.51 -27.64
CA GLY A 213 -41.45 13.95 -27.78
C GLY A 213 -41.45 14.68 -26.43
N ARG A 214 -41.03 15.93 -26.48
CA ARG A 214 -40.75 16.79 -25.32
C ARG A 214 -42.01 17.46 -24.75
N GLY A 215 -41.95 17.80 -23.47
CA GLY A 215 -42.84 18.71 -22.77
C GLY A 215 -42.63 20.18 -23.14
N GLN A 216 -43.41 21.04 -22.51
CA GLN A 216 -43.42 22.51 -22.73
C GLN A 216 -43.68 23.32 -21.45
N ASN A 217 -43.87 22.64 -20.32
CA ASN A 217 -44.19 23.20 -19.00
C ASN A 217 -43.36 22.46 -17.95
N GLN A 218 -43.11 23.10 -16.80
CA GLN A 218 -42.48 22.58 -15.57
C GLN A 218 -42.34 21.04 -15.47
N VAL A 219 -41.14 20.53 -15.20
CA VAL A 219 -40.97 19.14 -14.73
C VAL A 219 -41.43 19.10 -13.27
N TRP A 220 -42.44 18.28 -12.95
CA TRP A 220 -43.05 18.26 -11.61
C TRP A 220 -42.43 17.26 -10.66
N LEU A 221 -41.95 16.12 -11.16
CA LEU A 221 -41.35 15.05 -10.36
C LEU A 221 -40.00 14.64 -10.96
N ASP A 222 -39.08 14.33 -10.07
CA ASP A 222 -37.69 13.98 -10.34
C ASP A 222 -37.18 13.04 -9.23
N ASP A 223 -36.22 12.18 -9.58
CA ASP A 223 -35.59 11.21 -8.69
C ASP A 223 -36.62 10.28 -8.00
N ILE A 224 -37.60 9.79 -8.77
CA ILE A 224 -38.71 8.98 -8.23
C ILE A 224 -38.22 7.54 -7.95
N ASP A 225 -38.42 7.09 -6.71
CA ASP A 225 -38.00 5.76 -6.21
C ASP A 225 -39.21 5.04 -5.58
N CYS A 226 -40.04 4.40 -6.41
CA CYS A 226 -41.22 3.67 -6.00
C CYS A 226 -40.89 2.22 -5.58
N THR A 227 -41.58 1.68 -4.58
CA THR A 227 -41.55 0.23 -4.28
C THR A 227 -42.33 -0.60 -5.30
N GLY A 228 -43.13 0.05 -6.16
CA GLY A 228 -44.01 -0.60 -7.13
C GLY A 228 -45.39 -0.95 -6.58
N HIS A 229 -45.69 -0.60 -5.32
CA HIS A 229 -46.93 -0.92 -4.61
C HIS A 229 -47.81 0.31 -4.27
N GLU A 230 -47.35 1.52 -4.59
CA GLU A 230 -47.98 2.80 -4.33
C GLU A 230 -49.33 2.98 -5.05
N LYS A 231 -50.22 3.84 -4.54
CA LYS A 231 -51.56 4.04 -5.13
C LYS A 231 -51.54 5.06 -6.27
N SER A 232 -50.71 6.09 -6.15
CA SER A 232 -50.43 7.10 -7.15
C SER A 232 -48.92 7.29 -7.32
N LEU A 233 -48.49 7.74 -8.50
CA LEU A 233 -47.09 8.11 -8.75
C LEU A 233 -46.62 9.24 -7.79
N THR A 234 -47.55 10.07 -7.31
CA THR A 234 -47.28 11.13 -6.32
C THR A 234 -47.16 10.63 -4.87
N ASP A 235 -47.35 9.33 -4.62
CA ASP A 235 -47.16 8.74 -3.28
C ASP A 235 -45.74 8.15 -3.09
N CYS A 236 -44.96 8.03 -4.16
CA CYS A 236 -43.59 7.50 -4.10
C CYS A 236 -42.62 8.52 -3.48
N PRO A 237 -41.50 8.09 -2.89
CA PRO A 237 -40.31 8.92 -2.70
C PRO A 237 -39.91 9.68 -3.98
N HIS A 238 -39.69 10.99 -3.87
CA HIS A 238 -39.17 11.88 -4.94
C HIS A 238 -38.55 13.14 -4.30
N ARG A 239 -37.83 13.96 -5.07
CA ARG A 239 -37.12 15.19 -4.59
C ARG A 239 -37.99 16.33 -4.02
N GLY A 240 -39.31 16.19 -4.03
CA GLY A 240 -40.26 17.31 -3.90
C GLY A 240 -40.90 17.68 -5.25
N PHE A 241 -41.88 18.58 -5.25
CA PHE A 241 -42.59 18.97 -6.47
C PHE A 241 -41.92 20.19 -7.11
N GLY A 242 -41.47 20.05 -8.36
CA GLY A 242 -40.79 21.11 -9.11
C GLY A 242 -39.33 21.36 -8.69
N GLU A 243 -38.78 20.52 -7.82
CA GLU A 243 -37.37 20.52 -7.44
C GLU A 243 -36.66 19.44 -8.29
N HIS A 244 -36.02 19.88 -9.38
CA HIS A 244 -35.32 19.03 -10.35
C HIS A 244 -34.11 19.74 -10.98
N ASP A 245 -33.17 18.99 -11.55
CA ASP A 245 -32.09 19.50 -12.42
C ASP A 245 -32.23 19.12 -13.91
N CYS A 246 -33.12 18.19 -14.25
CA CYS A 246 -33.40 17.73 -15.62
C CYS A 246 -33.99 18.80 -16.57
N ASP A 247 -33.82 18.62 -17.89
CA ASP A 247 -34.52 19.38 -18.93
C ASP A 247 -35.51 18.50 -19.75
N HIS A 248 -36.24 19.08 -20.71
CA HIS A 248 -37.23 18.34 -21.53
C HIS A 248 -36.62 17.37 -22.59
N HIS A 249 -35.31 17.15 -22.61
CA HIS A 249 -34.71 15.95 -23.20
C HIS A 249 -34.96 14.74 -22.30
N GLU A 250 -35.02 14.91 -20.98
CA GLU A 250 -35.17 13.86 -19.96
C GLU A 250 -36.64 13.59 -19.57
N ASP A 251 -37.62 13.91 -20.43
CA ASP A 251 -39.03 13.61 -20.11
C ASP A 251 -39.32 12.10 -20.16
N ALA A 252 -39.70 11.52 -19.02
CA ALA A 252 -40.04 10.12 -18.85
C ALA A 252 -41.27 9.67 -19.65
N GLY A 253 -41.25 8.41 -20.08
CA GLY A 253 -42.35 7.76 -20.77
C GLY A 253 -42.58 6.31 -20.35
N VAL A 254 -43.75 5.79 -20.67
CA VAL A 254 -44.16 4.42 -20.34
C VAL A 254 -44.88 3.75 -21.51
N VAL A 255 -44.83 2.41 -21.53
CA VAL A 255 -45.65 1.52 -22.33
C VAL A 255 -46.25 0.47 -21.40
N CYS A 256 -47.57 0.50 -21.25
CA CYS A 256 -48.33 -0.50 -20.51
C CYS A 256 -48.91 -1.56 -21.45
N SER A 257 -49.36 -2.68 -20.90
CA SER A 257 -49.90 -3.81 -21.68
C SER A 257 -51.27 -3.58 -22.32
N GLU A 258 -52.06 -2.61 -21.83
CA GLU A 258 -53.44 -2.26 -22.21
C GLU A 258 -54.49 -3.37 -22.06
N THR A 259 -54.23 -4.57 -22.57
CA THR A 259 -55.21 -5.66 -22.73
C THR A 259 -55.04 -6.83 -21.77
N LEU A 260 -53.93 -6.91 -21.02
CA LEU A 260 -53.60 -8.08 -20.18
C LEU A 260 -52.96 -7.65 -18.86
N ARG A 261 -53.28 -8.33 -17.75
CA ARG A 261 -52.64 -8.09 -16.44
C ARG A 261 -52.46 -9.36 -15.62
N LEU A 262 -51.49 -9.34 -14.71
CA LEU A 262 -51.32 -10.36 -13.68
C LEU A 262 -51.70 -9.81 -12.30
N ILE A 263 -52.38 -10.60 -11.48
CA ILE A 263 -52.87 -10.19 -10.16
C ILE A 263 -52.57 -11.28 -9.12
N ASN A 264 -52.25 -10.87 -7.88
CA ASN A 264 -51.95 -11.75 -6.75
C ASN A 264 -50.77 -12.71 -7.00
N GLY A 265 -49.82 -12.36 -7.88
CA GLY A 265 -48.54 -13.06 -8.03
C GLY A 265 -47.51 -12.69 -6.97
N THR A 266 -46.33 -13.30 -7.05
CA THR A 266 -45.16 -12.96 -6.23
C THR A 266 -44.31 -11.84 -6.83
N ASP A 267 -44.47 -11.60 -8.13
CA ASP A 267 -43.65 -10.70 -8.95
C ASP A 267 -44.44 -10.31 -10.22
N SER A 268 -43.88 -9.42 -11.05
CA SER A 268 -44.50 -8.97 -12.32
C SER A 268 -44.61 -10.07 -13.40
N CYS A 269 -43.97 -11.22 -13.18
CA CYS A 269 -43.89 -12.36 -14.09
C CYS A 269 -44.71 -13.59 -13.61
N SER A 270 -45.57 -13.41 -12.61
CA SER A 270 -46.40 -14.45 -12.01
C SER A 270 -47.76 -13.94 -11.55
N GLY A 271 -48.69 -14.86 -11.30
CA GLY A 271 -50.02 -14.54 -10.76
C GLY A 271 -51.18 -14.99 -11.65
N ARG A 272 -52.39 -14.56 -11.30
CA ARG A 272 -53.62 -14.86 -12.02
C ARG A 272 -53.76 -13.97 -13.26
N VAL A 273 -54.12 -14.57 -14.39
CA VAL A 273 -54.26 -13.86 -15.68
C VAL A 273 -55.65 -13.26 -15.84
N GLU A 274 -55.72 -11.97 -16.13
CA GLU A 274 -56.94 -11.28 -16.58
C GLU A 274 -56.71 -10.55 -17.90
N VAL A 275 -57.74 -10.51 -18.75
CA VAL A 275 -57.75 -9.85 -20.06
C VAL A 275 -58.85 -8.79 -20.10
N TYR A 276 -58.57 -7.65 -20.73
CA TYR A 276 -59.50 -6.56 -20.93
C TYR A 276 -60.18 -6.70 -22.31
N HIS A 277 -61.48 -6.98 -22.30
CA HIS A 277 -62.27 -7.22 -23.51
C HIS A 277 -63.69 -6.68 -23.33
N ASN A 278 -64.31 -6.13 -24.38
CA ASN A 278 -65.63 -5.48 -24.34
C ASN A 278 -65.80 -4.45 -23.20
N GLY A 279 -64.75 -3.69 -22.88
CA GLY A 279 -64.79 -2.64 -21.86
C GLY A 279 -64.69 -3.14 -20.40
N ARG A 280 -64.41 -4.42 -20.17
CA ARG A 280 -64.27 -5.02 -18.83
C ARG A 280 -63.05 -5.93 -18.72
N TRP A 281 -62.47 -5.99 -17.52
CA TRP A 281 -61.53 -7.05 -17.15
C TRP A 281 -62.29 -8.34 -16.87
N GLY A 282 -61.74 -9.49 -17.30
CA GLY A 282 -62.28 -10.82 -17.03
C GLY A 282 -61.19 -11.89 -17.03
N LYS A 283 -61.49 -13.04 -16.43
CA LYS A 283 -60.53 -14.14 -16.24
C LYS A 283 -60.47 -15.04 -17.47
N ILE A 284 -59.29 -15.53 -17.86
CA ILE A 284 -59.20 -16.60 -18.86
C ILE A 284 -59.60 -17.92 -18.21
N CYS A 285 -60.46 -18.70 -18.88
CA CYS A 285 -60.90 -20.01 -18.41
C CYS A 285 -59.85 -21.11 -18.62
N SER A 286 -59.60 -21.91 -17.57
CA SER A 286 -58.64 -23.03 -17.55
C SER A 286 -58.85 -24.09 -18.64
N ASN A 287 -60.09 -24.27 -19.11
CA ASN A 287 -60.44 -25.17 -20.21
C ASN A 287 -59.96 -24.71 -21.60
N SER A 288 -59.34 -23.52 -21.70
CA SER A 288 -58.83 -22.93 -22.96
C SER A 288 -57.35 -22.54 -22.91
N TRP A 289 -56.61 -23.04 -21.90
CA TRP A 289 -55.25 -22.59 -21.61
C TRP A 289 -54.22 -23.69 -21.85
N GLY A 290 -53.31 -23.47 -22.81
CA GLY A 290 -52.24 -24.39 -23.16
C GLY A 290 -50.84 -23.80 -23.01
N PRO A 291 -49.79 -24.59 -23.30
CA PRO A 291 -48.42 -24.10 -23.32
C PRO A 291 -48.19 -23.02 -24.40
N THR A 292 -49.01 -23.00 -25.46
CA THR A 292 -48.99 -21.95 -26.50
C THR A 292 -49.41 -20.61 -25.91
N GLU A 293 -50.59 -20.54 -25.29
CA GLU A 293 -51.12 -19.34 -24.64
C GLU A 293 -50.18 -18.84 -23.54
N ALA A 294 -49.65 -19.76 -22.71
CA ALA A 294 -48.68 -19.43 -21.68
C ALA A 294 -47.35 -18.88 -22.26
N ALA A 295 -46.85 -19.44 -23.36
CA ALA A 295 -45.64 -18.95 -24.02
C ALA A 295 -45.86 -17.60 -24.70
N VAL A 296 -47.03 -17.35 -25.29
CA VAL A 296 -47.40 -16.04 -25.85
C VAL A 296 -47.48 -14.99 -24.75
N LEU A 297 -48.10 -15.30 -23.61
CA LEU A 297 -48.16 -14.40 -22.46
C LEU A 297 -46.77 -14.11 -21.87
N CYS A 298 -45.97 -15.14 -21.56
CA CYS A 298 -44.63 -14.92 -20.99
C CYS A 298 -43.70 -14.15 -21.94
N LYS A 299 -43.89 -14.29 -23.26
CA LYS A 299 -43.22 -13.50 -24.30
C LYS A 299 -43.71 -12.05 -24.34
N GLU A 300 -45.02 -11.82 -24.27
CA GLU A 300 -45.64 -10.48 -24.23
C GLU A 300 -45.20 -9.69 -22.98
N LEU A 301 -45.14 -10.34 -21.81
CA LEU A 301 -44.63 -9.74 -20.57
C LEU A 301 -43.10 -9.65 -20.50
N SER A 302 -42.35 -10.10 -21.52
CA SER A 302 -40.87 -10.18 -21.48
C SER A 302 -40.30 -10.97 -20.29
N CYS A 303 -41.03 -11.99 -19.84
CA CYS A 303 -40.77 -12.77 -18.63
C CYS A 303 -40.15 -14.16 -18.90
N GLY A 304 -39.59 -14.37 -20.10
CA GLY A 304 -38.96 -15.63 -20.50
C GLY A 304 -39.97 -16.72 -20.89
N THR A 305 -39.80 -17.94 -20.39
CA THR A 305 -40.66 -19.10 -20.73
C THR A 305 -41.54 -19.50 -19.54
N PRO A 306 -42.63 -20.29 -19.72
CA PRO A 306 -43.44 -20.77 -18.60
C PRO A 306 -42.67 -21.75 -17.69
N LYS A 307 -42.75 -21.57 -16.37
CA LYS A 307 -42.29 -22.56 -15.37
C LYS A 307 -43.14 -23.84 -15.43
N LYS A 308 -42.62 -24.94 -14.89
CA LYS A 308 -43.33 -26.24 -14.87
C LYS A 308 -44.48 -26.21 -13.86
N SER A 309 -45.53 -26.98 -14.11
CA SER A 309 -46.80 -26.91 -13.37
C SER A 309 -46.76 -27.34 -11.89
N GLN A 310 -45.60 -27.76 -11.37
CA GLN A 310 -45.43 -28.08 -9.94
C GLN A 310 -45.11 -26.84 -9.09
N ASP A 311 -44.70 -25.73 -9.71
CA ASP A 311 -44.36 -24.47 -9.02
C ASP A 311 -45.53 -23.45 -9.00
N VAL A 312 -46.72 -23.86 -9.46
CA VAL A 312 -47.87 -22.96 -9.67
C VAL A 312 -48.77 -22.94 -8.43
N PHE A 313 -48.66 -21.87 -7.64
CA PHE A 313 -49.61 -21.57 -6.57
C PHE A 313 -51.02 -21.33 -7.13
N THR A 314 -52.03 -21.91 -6.49
CA THR A 314 -53.45 -21.70 -6.84
C THR A 314 -53.96 -20.37 -6.26
N PHE A 315 -53.72 -19.27 -6.95
CA PHE A 315 -54.08 -17.90 -6.56
C PHE A 315 -55.60 -17.59 -6.58
N GLY A 316 -56.47 -18.53 -6.20
CA GLY A 316 -57.92 -18.40 -6.02
C GLY A 316 -58.75 -18.19 -7.29
N ASP A 317 -60.07 -18.12 -7.13
CA ASP A 317 -61.03 -17.77 -8.20
C ASP A 317 -61.48 -16.29 -8.12
N SER A 318 -62.13 -15.76 -9.16
CA SER A 318 -62.85 -14.46 -9.12
C SER A 318 -64.28 -14.59 -9.61
N SER A 319 -65.14 -13.71 -9.10
CA SER A 319 -66.53 -13.52 -9.52
C SER A 319 -66.70 -12.88 -10.91
N LEU A 320 -65.59 -12.58 -11.60
CA LEU A 320 -65.60 -12.02 -12.96
C LEU A 320 -66.07 -13.05 -13.99
N THR A 321 -66.68 -12.55 -15.07
CA THR A 321 -67.01 -13.35 -16.25
C THR A 321 -65.77 -13.94 -16.89
N GLY A 322 -65.88 -15.18 -17.36
CA GLY A 322 -64.80 -15.89 -18.03
C GLY A 322 -64.72 -15.57 -19.52
N PHE A 323 -63.51 -15.59 -20.06
CA PHE A 323 -63.23 -15.57 -21.49
C PHE A 323 -62.51 -16.86 -21.91
N ILE A 324 -62.75 -17.31 -23.14
CA ILE A 324 -61.98 -18.36 -23.82
C ILE A 324 -60.97 -17.67 -24.73
N THR A 325 -59.70 -18.05 -24.62
CA THR A 325 -58.64 -17.58 -25.53
C THR A 325 -58.17 -18.70 -26.44
N ARG A 326 -57.90 -18.40 -27.72
CA ARG A 326 -57.28 -19.36 -28.66
C ARG A 326 -56.18 -18.67 -29.48
N CYS A 327 -54.93 -19.02 -29.22
CA CYS A 327 -53.78 -18.50 -29.96
C CYS A 327 -53.35 -19.49 -31.07
N SER A 328 -53.03 -18.99 -32.27
CA SER A 328 -52.48 -19.82 -33.34
C SER A 328 -51.52 -19.04 -34.24
N GLY A 329 -50.48 -19.72 -34.74
CA GLY A 329 -49.34 -19.08 -35.41
C GLY A 329 -48.38 -18.38 -34.44
N ASN A 330 -47.42 -17.62 -34.99
CA ASN A 330 -46.42 -16.87 -34.22
C ASN A 330 -46.95 -15.48 -33.82
N VAL A 331 -47.98 -15.46 -32.97
CA VAL A 331 -48.48 -14.21 -32.37
C VAL A 331 -47.51 -13.63 -31.33
N SER A 332 -47.62 -12.33 -31.08
CA SER A 332 -46.76 -11.56 -30.15
C SER A 332 -47.52 -10.93 -28.99
N SER A 333 -48.84 -11.02 -28.95
CA SER A 333 -49.70 -10.52 -27.87
C SER A 333 -50.99 -11.34 -27.80
N VAL A 334 -51.53 -11.53 -26.59
CA VAL A 334 -52.84 -12.18 -26.38
C VAL A 334 -53.98 -11.40 -27.05
N SER A 335 -53.82 -10.09 -27.29
CA SER A 335 -54.76 -9.27 -28.09
C SER A 335 -54.91 -9.73 -29.56
N GLN A 336 -53.94 -10.49 -30.08
CA GLN A 336 -53.96 -11.06 -31.43
C GLN A 336 -54.60 -12.46 -31.47
N CYS A 337 -54.92 -13.04 -30.31
CA CYS A 337 -55.61 -14.32 -30.19
C CYS A 337 -57.14 -14.11 -30.27
N VAL A 338 -57.89 -15.16 -30.63
CA VAL A 338 -59.36 -15.07 -30.58
C VAL A 338 -59.81 -15.12 -29.12
N VAL A 339 -60.61 -14.14 -28.71
CA VAL A 339 -61.17 -14.01 -27.34
C VAL A 339 -62.69 -14.08 -27.42
N ASP A 340 -63.28 -15.16 -26.93
CA ASP A 340 -64.73 -15.42 -26.90
C ASP A 340 -65.28 -15.30 -25.46
N GLU A 341 -66.53 -14.86 -25.27
CA GLU A 341 -67.17 -14.89 -23.94
C GLU A 341 -67.56 -16.32 -23.52
N HIS A 342 -67.21 -16.73 -22.30
CA HIS A 342 -67.53 -18.07 -21.80
C HIS A 342 -68.90 -18.11 -21.10
N VAL A 343 -69.85 -18.84 -21.68
CA VAL A 343 -71.17 -19.08 -21.10
C VAL A 343 -71.09 -20.20 -20.05
N GLY A 344 -70.65 -19.86 -18.84
CA GLY A 344 -70.58 -20.79 -17.72
C GLY A 344 -69.73 -20.27 -16.55
N ARG A 345 -69.65 -21.06 -15.48
CA ARG A 345 -68.66 -20.86 -14.41
C ARG A 345 -67.42 -21.69 -14.74
N CYS A 346 -66.30 -21.03 -14.95
CA CYS A 346 -64.99 -21.64 -15.16
C CYS A 346 -63.99 -21.15 -14.09
N ASP A 347 -62.92 -21.91 -13.87
CA ASP A 347 -61.81 -21.49 -13.01
C ASP A 347 -60.86 -20.57 -13.78
N GLY A 348 -60.37 -19.51 -13.11
CA GLY A 348 -59.38 -18.60 -13.67
C GLY A 348 -57.97 -19.21 -13.70
N VAL A 349 -57.20 -18.92 -14.75
CA VAL A 349 -55.81 -19.41 -14.87
C VAL A 349 -54.81 -18.57 -14.11
N SER A 350 -53.74 -19.22 -13.69
CA SER A 350 -52.53 -18.57 -13.16
C SER A 350 -51.31 -19.01 -13.96
N VAL A 351 -50.35 -18.10 -14.11
CA VAL A 351 -49.09 -18.31 -14.80
C VAL A 351 -47.93 -17.98 -13.86
N ALA A 352 -46.82 -18.66 -14.05
CA ALA A 352 -45.53 -18.26 -13.51
C ALA A 352 -44.52 -18.47 -14.63
N CYS A 353 -43.85 -17.40 -15.05
CA CYS A 353 -42.79 -17.48 -16.05
C CYS A 353 -41.44 -17.68 -15.34
N THR A 354 -40.37 -17.99 -16.08
CA THR A 354 -39.00 -18.06 -15.56
C THR A 354 -38.58 -16.75 -14.88
N GLY A 355 -39.16 -15.64 -15.33
CA GLY A 355 -38.63 -14.29 -15.15
C GLY A 355 -37.79 -13.92 -16.37
N SER A 356 -37.60 -12.62 -16.60
CA SER A 356 -36.37 -12.17 -17.25
C SER A 356 -35.22 -12.58 -16.34
N PRO A 357 -34.23 -13.37 -16.78
CA PRO A 357 -32.98 -13.50 -16.04
C PRO A 357 -32.38 -12.10 -15.91
N PRO A 358 -31.94 -11.66 -14.71
CA PRO A 358 -31.32 -10.35 -14.53
C PRO A 358 -29.87 -10.36 -15.06
N ILE A 359 -29.55 -11.19 -16.05
CA ILE A 359 -28.18 -11.45 -16.53
C ILE A 359 -28.17 -11.95 -17.97
N ARG A 360 -27.17 -11.52 -18.75
CA ARG A 360 -26.84 -11.98 -20.10
C ARG A 360 -25.34 -12.00 -20.32
N VAL A 361 -24.91 -12.62 -21.42
CA VAL A 361 -23.55 -12.49 -21.95
C VAL A 361 -23.57 -11.87 -23.34
N VAL A 362 -22.58 -10.99 -23.63
CA VAL A 362 -22.50 -10.20 -24.86
C VAL A 362 -21.09 -10.32 -25.48
N ASN A 363 -20.98 -10.23 -26.81
CA ASN A 363 -19.73 -10.29 -27.58
C ASN A 363 -18.89 -11.58 -27.46
N GLY A 364 -19.43 -12.66 -26.88
CA GLY A 364 -18.78 -13.96 -26.88
C GLY A 364 -18.91 -14.75 -28.18
N THR A 365 -18.39 -15.98 -28.17
CA THR A 365 -18.41 -16.91 -29.32
C THR A 365 -19.71 -17.70 -29.46
N ASP A 366 -20.50 -17.80 -28.39
CA ASP A 366 -21.78 -18.52 -28.35
C ASP A 366 -22.72 -17.96 -27.26
N ARG A 367 -23.83 -18.66 -26.96
CA ARG A 367 -24.80 -18.25 -25.92
C ARG A 367 -24.27 -18.31 -24.48
N CYS A 368 -23.07 -18.85 -24.27
CA CYS A 368 -22.51 -19.27 -22.98
C CYS A 368 -21.11 -18.68 -22.74
N SER A 369 -20.75 -17.65 -23.50
CA SER A 369 -19.50 -16.91 -23.41
C SER A 369 -19.76 -15.43 -23.67
N GLY A 370 -18.95 -14.54 -23.09
CA GLY A 370 -19.03 -13.09 -23.32
C GLY A 370 -18.81 -12.24 -22.08
N ARG A 371 -18.84 -10.91 -22.27
CA ARG A 371 -18.93 -9.93 -21.18
C ARG A 371 -20.22 -10.14 -20.42
N VAL A 372 -20.17 -10.13 -19.10
CA VAL A 372 -21.34 -10.23 -18.22
C VAL A 372 -22.03 -8.89 -18.14
N GLU A 373 -23.33 -8.88 -18.38
CA GLU A 373 -24.18 -7.72 -18.17
C GLU A 373 -25.38 -8.14 -17.34
N ILE A 374 -25.71 -7.37 -16.31
CA ILE A 374 -26.91 -7.59 -15.50
C ILE A 374 -28.01 -6.58 -15.80
N ARG A 375 -29.25 -6.94 -15.45
CA ARG A 375 -30.44 -6.13 -15.69
C ARG A 375 -31.00 -5.59 -14.38
N HIS A 376 -30.74 -4.32 -14.10
CA HIS A 376 -31.33 -3.57 -13.00
C HIS A 376 -32.20 -2.42 -13.55
N ASP A 377 -33.33 -2.14 -12.90
CA ASP A 377 -34.34 -1.12 -13.24
C ASP A 377 -34.71 -1.01 -14.72
N GLY A 378 -34.74 -2.17 -15.38
CA GLY A 378 -35.09 -2.33 -16.79
C GLY A 378 -33.93 -2.10 -17.77
N GLN A 379 -32.87 -1.40 -17.35
CA GLN A 379 -31.64 -1.15 -18.12
C GLN A 379 -30.69 -2.35 -18.09
N TRP A 380 -29.71 -2.38 -18.98
CA TRP A 380 -28.61 -3.35 -18.96
C TRP A 380 -27.31 -2.59 -18.71
N GLY A 381 -26.56 -3.01 -17.69
CA GLY A 381 -25.25 -2.48 -17.34
C GLY A 381 -24.28 -3.63 -17.06
N THR A 382 -23.00 -3.31 -16.92
CA THR A 382 -21.94 -4.31 -16.77
C THR A 382 -21.68 -4.67 -15.31
N VAL A 383 -20.68 -5.52 -15.10
CA VAL A 383 -20.17 -6.00 -13.81
C VAL A 383 -18.67 -5.70 -13.83
N CYS A 384 -18.11 -5.13 -12.77
CA CYS A 384 -16.67 -4.92 -12.67
C CYS A 384 -15.92 -6.25 -12.45
N ASP A 385 -14.65 -6.30 -12.85
CA ASP A 385 -13.75 -7.43 -12.62
C ASP A 385 -12.93 -7.36 -11.31
N ASP A 386 -13.15 -6.34 -10.48
CA ASP A 386 -12.72 -6.33 -9.08
C ASP A 386 -13.43 -7.45 -8.27
N GLU A 387 -12.63 -8.16 -7.47
CA GLU A 387 -12.91 -9.48 -6.84
C GLU A 387 -13.41 -10.62 -7.78
N TRP A 388 -13.60 -10.39 -9.08
CA TRP A 388 -14.31 -11.31 -10.00
C TRP A 388 -13.58 -12.63 -10.30
N ASP A 389 -14.13 -13.74 -9.82
CA ASP A 389 -13.51 -15.05 -9.93
C ASP A 389 -14.41 -16.18 -10.49
N LEU A 390 -13.86 -17.40 -10.46
CA LEU A 390 -14.52 -18.58 -11.03
C LEU A 390 -15.81 -19.00 -10.31
N ARG A 391 -16.01 -18.58 -9.04
CA ARG A 391 -17.23 -18.80 -8.24
C ARG A 391 -18.35 -17.90 -8.73
N ASP A 392 -18.06 -16.63 -9.00
CA ASP A 392 -18.99 -15.63 -9.51
C ASP A 392 -19.39 -15.99 -10.94
N ALA A 393 -18.40 -16.29 -11.77
CA ALA A 393 -18.57 -16.91 -13.07
C ALA A 393 -19.42 -18.21 -13.00
N GLN A 394 -19.28 -19.03 -11.95
CA GLN A 394 -20.11 -20.23 -11.77
C GLN A 394 -21.56 -19.90 -11.37
N VAL A 395 -21.81 -18.84 -10.59
CA VAL A 395 -23.18 -18.35 -10.38
C VAL A 395 -23.79 -17.89 -11.71
N VAL A 396 -23.03 -17.18 -12.55
CA VAL A 396 -23.47 -16.76 -13.90
C VAL A 396 -23.73 -17.94 -14.83
N CYS A 397 -22.80 -18.89 -14.97
CA CYS A 397 -22.97 -20.07 -15.82
C CYS A 397 -24.15 -20.95 -15.39
N ARG A 398 -24.47 -20.97 -14.09
CA ARG A 398 -25.68 -21.60 -13.56
C ARG A 398 -26.95 -20.81 -13.91
N ALA A 399 -26.95 -19.48 -13.74
CA ALA A 399 -28.09 -18.62 -14.05
C ALA A 399 -28.46 -18.58 -15.55
N LEU A 400 -27.48 -18.73 -16.44
CA LEU A 400 -27.65 -18.79 -17.90
C LEU A 400 -28.02 -20.19 -18.44
N ASP A 401 -28.14 -21.19 -17.56
CA ASP A 401 -28.22 -22.62 -17.90
C ASP A 401 -27.15 -23.05 -18.95
N CYS A 402 -25.90 -22.67 -18.65
CA CYS A 402 -24.72 -22.84 -19.48
C CYS A 402 -23.67 -23.79 -18.86
N GLY A 403 -23.99 -24.43 -17.74
CA GLY A 403 -23.19 -25.50 -17.14
C GLY A 403 -22.18 -24.98 -16.10
N THR A 404 -20.93 -25.42 -16.24
CA THR A 404 -19.84 -25.10 -15.31
C THR A 404 -19.02 -23.94 -15.86
N ALA A 405 -18.50 -23.07 -14.98
CA ALA A 405 -17.55 -22.04 -15.40
C ALA A 405 -16.21 -22.67 -15.80
N GLN A 406 -15.68 -22.31 -16.97
CA GLN A 406 -14.34 -22.70 -17.42
C GLN A 406 -13.32 -21.60 -17.12
N THR A 407 -13.69 -20.34 -17.35
CA THR A 407 -12.86 -19.18 -16.97
C THR A 407 -13.69 -17.95 -16.64
N ALA A 408 -13.35 -17.27 -15.56
CA ALA A 408 -13.57 -15.82 -15.43
C ALA A 408 -12.66 -15.07 -16.43
N LYS A 409 -13.03 -13.84 -16.78
CA LYS A 409 -12.28 -12.95 -17.67
C LYS A 409 -12.38 -11.52 -17.15
N SER A 410 -11.25 -10.83 -17.13
CA SER A 410 -11.08 -9.43 -16.72
C SER A 410 -10.53 -8.58 -17.87
N SER A 411 -10.27 -7.31 -17.60
CA SER A 411 -9.75 -6.27 -18.51
C SER A 411 -10.57 -6.15 -19.80
N ALA A 412 -11.91 -6.17 -19.67
CA ALA A 412 -12.86 -6.04 -20.77
C ALA A 412 -12.57 -7.00 -21.95
N TYR A 413 -12.23 -8.27 -21.66
CA TYR A 413 -11.77 -9.27 -22.64
C TYR A 413 -12.66 -9.42 -23.90
N PHE A 414 -13.99 -9.27 -23.75
CA PHE A 414 -14.96 -9.35 -24.84
C PHE A 414 -15.30 -7.96 -25.44
N GLY A 415 -14.40 -7.00 -25.25
CA GLY A 415 -14.61 -5.58 -25.51
C GLY A 415 -15.39 -4.90 -24.38
N GLN A 416 -15.22 -3.58 -24.31
CA GLN A 416 -15.90 -2.70 -23.36
C GLN A 416 -17.42 -2.69 -23.61
N GLY A 417 -18.19 -2.57 -22.54
CA GLY A 417 -19.61 -2.29 -22.49
C GLY A 417 -19.91 -0.80 -22.60
N GLN A 418 -21.15 -0.43 -22.29
CA GLN A 418 -21.67 0.94 -22.32
C GLN A 418 -22.83 1.06 -21.33
N GLY A 419 -22.89 2.15 -20.57
CA GLY A 419 -23.95 2.42 -19.59
C GLY A 419 -23.41 2.35 -18.17
N ASP A 420 -24.25 1.93 -17.23
CA ASP A 420 -23.88 1.81 -15.82
C ASP A 420 -23.08 0.52 -15.56
N ILE A 421 -22.22 0.55 -14.55
CA ILE A 421 -21.60 -0.64 -13.95
C ILE A 421 -22.44 -0.96 -12.71
N TRP A 422 -23.29 -1.99 -12.78
CA TRP A 422 -24.29 -2.25 -11.74
C TRP A 422 -23.75 -3.04 -10.54
N LEU A 423 -22.63 -3.73 -10.73
CA LEU A 423 -22.00 -4.58 -9.72
C LEU A 423 -20.50 -4.29 -9.66
N ASP A 424 -20.01 -4.17 -8.44
CA ASP A 424 -18.60 -4.08 -8.06
C ASP A 424 -18.34 -5.08 -6.91
N ASP A 425 -17.07 -5.35 -6.58
CA ASP A 425 -16.61 -6.29 -5.54
C ASP A 425 -17.49 -7.55 -5.39
N VAL A 426 -17.70 -8.29 -6.49
CA VAL A 426 -18.64 -9.43 -6.50
C VAL A 426 -17.99 -10.66 -5.88
N ASN A 427 -18.43 -11.05 -4.69
CA ASN A 427 -17.83 -12.11 -3.91
C ASN A 427 -18.86 -13.23 -3.59
N CYS A 428 -18.92 -14.23 -4.46
CA CYS A 428 -19.79 -15.40 -4.36
C CYS A 428 -19.10 -16.61 -3.69
N ILE A 429 -19.85 -17.36 -2.90
CA ILE A 429 -19.47 -18.70 -2.40
C ILE A 429 -19.46 -19.73 -3.55
N GLY A 430 -20.23 -19.46 -4.62
CA GLY A 430 -20.31 -20.26 -5.84
C GLY A 430 -21.54 -21.18 -5.92
N ASN A 431 -22.41 -21.18 -4.91
CA ASN A 431 -23.63 -22.01 -4.82
C ASN A 431 -24.96 -21.22 -4.91
N GLU A 432 -24.87 -19.89 -5.01
CA GLU A 432 -25.98 -18.94 -5.03
C GLU A 432 -26.92 -19.15 -6.23
N SER A 433 -28.21 -18.84 -6.02
CA SER A 433 -29.23 -18.90 -7.07
C SER A 433 -29.23 -17.70 -8.03
N SER A 434 -28.52 -16.62 -7.70
CA SER A 434 -28.39 -15.39 -8.50
C SER A 434 -27.11 -14.66 -8.10
N ILE A 435 -26.46 -13.97 -9.04
CA ILE A 435 -25.31 -13.07 -8.77
C ILE A 435 -25.69 -11.98 -7.76
N LEU A 436 -26.95 -11.54 -7.76
CA LEU A 436 -27.48 -10.53 -6.85
C LEU A 436 -27.58 -11.01 -5.39
N HIS A 437 -27.34 -12.30 -5.11
CA HIS A 437 -27.33 -12.89 -3.76
C HIS A 437 -25.92 -13.10 -3.18
N CYS A 438 -24.87 -12.77 -3.93
CA CYS A 438 -23.49 -12.78 -3.45
C CYS A 438 -23.21 -11.55 -2.57
N GLN A 439 -22.08 -11.53 -1.86
CA GLN A 439 -21.63 -10.34 -1.15
C GLN A 439 -21.12 -9.30 -2.16
N ARG A 440 -21.46 -8.02 -1.95
CA ARG A 440 -21.19 -6.87 -2.83
C ARG A 440 -21.58 -5.52 -2.19
N PRO A 441 -21.16 -4.36 -2.73
CA PRO A 441 -21.71 -3.02 -2.46
C PRO A 441 -23.16 -2.86 -2.96
N ALA A 442 -23.78 -1.66 -2.84
CA ALA A 442 -25.10 -1.43 -3.43
C ALA A 442 -25.06 -1.42 -4.97
N LEU A 443 -26.21 -1.47 -5.63
CA LEU A 443 -26.24 -1.50 -7.09
C LEU A 443 -25.90 -0.12 -7.66
N GLY A 444 -24.90 -0.07 -8.55
CA GLY A 444 -24.36 1.18 -9.08
C GLY A 444 -23.32 1.87 -8.19
N GLU A 445 -23.14 1.45 -6.93
CA GLU A 445 -21.96 1.83 -6.15
C GLU A 445 -20.76 1.06 -6.70
N ASN A 446 -19.88 1.74 -7.44
CA ASN A 446 -18.70 1.17 -8.05
C ASN A 446 -17.57 2.20 -8.16
N ASN A 447 -16.33 1.72 -8.25
CA ASN A 447 -15.13 2.54 -8.45
C ASN A 447 -14.57 2.46 -9.89
N CYS A 448 -14.99 1.43 -10.64
CA CYS A 448 -14.42 0.98 -11.90
C CYS A 448 -14.78 1.84 -13.13
N GLY A 449 -14.16 1.52 -14.27
CA GLY A 449 -14.62 1.92 -15.60
C GLY A 449 -14.90 0.70 -16.49
N HIS A 450 -15.39 0.94 -17.71
CA HIS A 450 -15.54 -0.13 -18.71
C HIS A 450 -14.20 -0.73 -19.21
N GLY A 451 -13.06 -0.34 -18.62
CA GLY A 451 -11.80 -1.06 -18.77
C GLY A 451 -11.80 -2.38 -18.01
N GLU A 452 -12.49 -2.40 -16.87
CA GLU A 452 -12.66 -3.50 -15.93
C GLU A 452 -13.98 -4.28 -16.14
N ASP A 453 -14.56 -4.32 -17.34
CA ASP A 453 -15.82 -5.07 -17.56
C ASP A 453 -15.60 -6.59 -17.53
N ALA A 454 -16.17 -7.25 -16.53
CA ALA A 454 -16.09 -8.68 -16.30
C ALA A 454 -16.71 -9.52 -17.43
N GLY A 455 -16.15 -10.71 -17.63
CA GLY A 455 -16.59 -11.69 -18.61
C GLY A 455 -16.50 -13.14 -18.11
N VAL A 456 -17.10 -14.04 -18.88
CA VAL A 456 -17.17 -15.46 -18.56
C VAL A 456 -17.08 -16.34 -19.82
N ILE A 457 -16.55 -17.55 -19.64
CA ILE A 457 -16.70 -18.68 -20.56
C ILE A 457 -17.22 -19.87 -19.74
N CYS A 458 -18.36 -20.42 -20.16
CA CYS A 458 -18.98 -21.60 -19.58
C CYS A 458 -18.82 -22.82 -20.51
N SER A 459 -18.88 -24.01 -19.94
CA SER A 459 -18.75 -25.29 -20.66
C SER A 459 -19.85 -25.59 -21.69
N ALA A 460 -20.98 -24.87 -21.64
CA ALA A 460 -22.08 -24.77 -22.62
C ALA A 460 -22.87 -26.06 -22.95
N ASN A 461 -22.17 -27.16 -23.23
CA ASN A 461 -22.69 -28.44 -23.70
C ASN A 461 -22.52 -29.57 -22.66
N LEU A 462 -21.68 -29.34 -21.64
CA LEU A 462 -21.27 -30.30 -20.62
C LEU A 462 -21.42 -29.66 -19.23
N LYS A 463 -21.76 -30.43 -18.19
CA LYS A 463 -21.64 -29.98 -16.80
C LYS A 463 -21.38 -31.16 -15.86
N LEU A 464 -20.70 -30.88 -14.75
CA LEU A 464 -20.49 -31.82 -13.66
C LEU A 464 -21.33 -31.41 -12.45
N ILE A 465 -22.06 -32.37 -11.85
CA ILE A 465 -22.99 -32.12 -10.73
C ILE A 465 -22.65 -33.01 -9.53
N ASN A 466 -22.83 -32.48 -8.32
CA ASN A 466 -22.55 -33.14 -7.03
C ASN A 466 -21.06 -33.51 -6.79
N GLY A 467 -20.12 -32.93 -7.55
CA GLY A 467 -18.68 -33.11 -7.35
C GLY A 467 -18.15 -32.53 -6.04
N THR A 468 -16.86 -32.77 -5.76
CA THR A 468 -16.12 -32.11 -4.66
C THR A 468 -15.49 -30.78 -5.07
N ASP A 469 -15.48 -30.50 -6.37
CA ASP A 469 -14.75 -29.43 -7.06
C ASP A 469 -15.26 -29.35 -8.51
N MET A 470 -14.80 -28.36 -9.27
CA MET A 470 -15.16 -28.19 -10.69
C MET A 470 -14.71 -29.35 -11.61
N CYS A 471 -13.81 -30.21 -11.12
CA CYS A 471 -13.13 -31.27 -11.87
C CYS A 471 -13.65 -32.68 -11.54
N SER A 472 -14.80 -32.77 -10.87
CA SER A 472 -15.41 -34.03 -10.46
C SER A 472 -16.94 -33.97 -10.46
N GLY A 473 -17.60 -35.14 -10.50
CA GLY A 473 -19.05 -35.26 -10.33
C GLY A 473 -19.75 -36.09 -11.41
N ARG A 474 -21.08 -36.09 -11.37
CA ARG A 474 -21.98 -36.74 -12.35
C ARG A 474 -22.00 -35.95 -13.66
N VAL A 475 -21.89 -36.65 -14.79
CA VAL A 475 -21.85 -36.05 -16.14
C VAL A 475 -23.26 -35.85 -16.69
N GLU A 476 -23.58 -34.60 -17.03
CA GLU A 476 -24.79 -34.25 -17.79
C GLU A 476 -24.42 -33.46 -19.05
N VAL A 477 -25.11 -33.73 -20.16
CA VAL A 477 -24.82 -33.16 -21.48
C VAL A 477 -26.08 -32.46 -22.02
N TYR A 478 -25.91 -31.28 -22.60
CA TYR A 478 -26.98 -30.49 -23.20
C TYR A 478 -27.22 -30.98 -24.64
N HIS A 479 -28.42 -31.49 -24.91
CA HIS A 479 -28.77 -32.08 -26.19
C HIS A 479 -30.25 -31.87 -26.49
N ASN A 480 -30.60 -31.46 -27.72
CA ASN A 480 -31.98 -31.18 -28.13
C ASN A 480 -32.74 -30.23 -27.15
N GLY A 481 -32.10 -29.14 -26.75
CA GLY A 481 -32.73 -28.07 -25.95
C GLY A 481 -32.96 -28.39 -24.47
N HIS A 482 -32.32 -29.43 -23.93
CA HIS A 482 -32.37 -29.76 -22.50
C HIS A 482 -31.10 -30.49 -22.05
N TRP A 483 -30.80 -30.43 -20.75
CA TRP A 483 -29.80 -31.30 -20.14
C TRP A 483 -30.33 -32.71 -19.98
N SER A 484 -29.48 -33.70 -20.27
CA SER A 484 -29.73 -35.12 -20.04
C SER A 484 -28.57 -35.76 -19.27
N PRO A 485 -28.85 -36.65 -18.31
CA PRO A 485 -27.79 -37.42 -17.65
C PRO A 485 -27.17 -38.41 -18.63
N VAL A 486 -25.84 -38.48 -18.65
CA VAL A 486 -25.13 -39.57 -19.33
C VAL A 486 -25.15 -40.79 -18.39
N TYR A 487 -25.43 -41.97 -18.92
CA TYR A 487 -25.35 -43.23 -18.16
C TYR A 487 -24.03 -43.96 -18.44
N ASN A 488 -23.60 -44.82 -17.53
CA ASN A 488 -22.34 -45.58 -17.62
C ASN A 488 -22.30 -46.68 -18.72
N VAL A 489 -23.18 -46.62 -19.71
CA VAL A 489 -23.30 -47.56 -20.83
C VAL A 489 -22.23 -47.26 -21.89
N ASN A 490 -21.09 -47.97 -21.82
CA ASN A 490 -19.86 -47.70 -22.56
C ASN A 490 -19.07 -46.45 -22.10
N PHE A 491 -19.32 -45.89 -20.91
CA PHE A 491 -18.55 -44.73 -20.42
C PHE A 491 -17.18 -45.18 -19.88
N GLY A 492 -16.13 -45.15 -20.71
CA GLY A 492 -14.77 -45.55 -20.36
C GLY A 492 -13.85 -44.40 -19.97
N MET A 493 -12.54 -44.65 -20.00
CA MET A 493 -11.52 -43.62 -19.82
C MET A 493 -11.40 -42.70 -21.05
N GLY A 494 -11.85 -43.15 -22.23
CA GLY A 494 -11.90 -42.31 -23.44
C GLY A 494 -12.95 -41.20 -23.31
N GLU A 495 -14.18 -41.57 -22.96
CA GLU A 495 -15.25 -40.64 -22.63
C GLU A 495 -14.86 -39.71 -21.45
N GLY A 496 -14.27 -40.28 -20.39
CA GLY A 496 -13.74 -39.51 -19.26
C GLY A 496 -12.66 -38.50 -19.66
N ALA A 497 -11.74 -38.85 -20.57
CA ALA A 497 -10.68 -37.96 -21.03
C ALA A 497 -11.21 -36.78 -21.87
N VAL A 498 -12.26 -36.98 -22.68
CA VAL A 498 -12.92 -35.86 -23.38
C VAL A 498 -13.60 -34.92 -22.38
N VAL A 499 -14.31 -35.46 -21.40
CA VAL A 499 -14.95 -34.68 -20.33
C VAL A 499 -13.90 -33.87 -19.55
N CYS A 500 -12.81 -34.50 -19.07
CA CYS A 500 -11.76 -33.77 -18.34
C CYS A 500 -11.05 -32.70 -19.19
N ARG A 501 -10.84 -32.97 -20.48
CA ARG A 501 -10.24 -32.02 -21.42
C ARG A 501 -11.13 -30.82 -21.72
N GLU A 502 -12.43 -31.03 -21.93
CA GLU A 502 -13.40 -29.95 -22.15
C GLU A 502 -13.64 -29.13 -20.87
N MET A 503 -13.55 -29.75 -19.70
CA MET A 503 -13.58 -29.05 -18.41
C MET A 503 -12.23 -28.38 -18.05
N ASN A 504 -11.21 -28.50 -18.90
CA ASN A 504 -9.83 -28.04 -18.67
C ASN A 504 -9.22 -28.51 -17.33
N CYS A 505 -9.56 -29.73 -16.93
CA CYS A 505 -9.27 -30.31 -15.61
C CYS A 505 -8.17 -31.40 -15.63
N GLY A 506 -7.27 -31.34 -16.63
CA GLY A 506 -6.20 -32.30 -16.79
C GLY A 506 -6.68 -33.67 -17.27
N ASP A 507 -6.09 -34.73 -16.72
CA ASP A 507 -6.27 -36.11 -17.16
C ASP A 507 -7.35 -36.85 -16.35
N ALA A 508 -8.03 -37.83 -16.97
CA ALA A 508 -9.08 -38.60 -16.29
C ALA A 508 -8.49 -39.63 -15.32
N VAL A 509 -8.66 -39.39 -14.01
CA VAL A 509 -8.16 -40.27 -12.94
C VAL A 509 -9.16 -41.39 -12.62
N LYS A 510 -10.47 -41.08 -12.66
CA LYS A 510 -11.53 -42.04 -12.33
C LYS A 510 -12.81 -41.75 -13.13
N ASN A 511 -13.53 -42.80 -13.51
CA ASN A 511 -14.79 -42.73 -14.25
C ASN A 511 -15.99 -43.38 -13.50
N SER A 512 -15.91 -43.50 -12.16
CA SER A 512 -16.94 -44.15 -11.34
C SER A 512 -17.01 -43.62 -9.89
N GLY A 513 -18.18 -43.17 -9.48
CA GLY A 513 -18.45 -42.65 -8.13
C GLY A 513 -19.94 -42.36 -7.91
N SER A 514 -20.42 -42.58 -6.68
CA SER A 514 -21.84 -42.50 -6.33
C SER A 514 -22.34 -41.07 -6.07
N PHE A 515 -22.20 -40.18 -7.06
CA PHE A 515 -22.56 -38.75 -6.98
C PHE A 515 -24.09 -38.47 -7.06
N GLY A 516 -24.87 -39.26 -6.31
CA GLY A 516 -26.33 -39.22 -6.26
C GLY A 516 -27.02 -39.97 -7.40
N GLN A 517 -28.16 -40.60 -7.09
CA GLN A 517 -28.99 -41.26 -8.11
C GLN A 517 -29.84 -40.23 -8.86
N SER A 518 -29.84 -40.27 -10.19
CA SER A 518 -30.89 -39.60 -10.97
C SER A 518 -32.20 -40.36 -10.83
N GLY A 519 -33.28 -39.65 -10.52
CA GLY A 519 -34.65 -40.20 -10.54
C GLY A 519 -35.26 -40.29 -11.94
N ASP A 520 -34.60 -39.72 -12.95
CA ASP A 520 -35.10 -39.77 -14.33
C ASP A 520 -34.88 -41.16 -14.95
N LEU A 521 -35.78 -41.56 -15.83
CA LEU A 521 -35.72 -42.83 -16.57
C LEU A 521 -35.10 -42.65 -17.97
N ARG A 522 -34.92 -41.41 -18.43
CA ARG A 522 -34.33 -41.08 -19.74
C ARG A 522 -32.99 -40.37 -19.58
N GLY A 523 -32.18 -40.42 -20.61
CA GLY A 523 -30.88 -39.76 -20.68
C GLY A 523 -30.10 -40.21 -21.92
N LEU A 524 -28.78 -40.13 -21.85
CA LEU A 524 -27.89 -40.36 -22.99
C LEU A 524 -26.92 -41.52 -22.75
N LYS A 525 -26.66 -42.26 -23.83
CA LYS A 525 -25.43 -43.01 -24.04
C LYS A 525 -24.48 -42.11 -24.83
N MET A 526 -23.24 -41.97 -24.36
CA MET A 526 -22.15 -41.26 -25.03
C MET A 526 -21.06 -42.27 -25.42
N SER A 527 -20.39 -42.05 -26.55
CA SER A 527 -19.15 -42.75 -26.86
C SER A 527 -18.18 -41.88 -27.67
N CYS A 528 -16.91 -41.93 -27.29
CA CYS A 528 -15.82 -41.07 -27.78
C CYS A 528 -14.60 -41.92 -28.16
N SER A 529 -13.70 -41.40 -29.01
CA SER A 529 -12.38 -42.01 -29.25
C SER A 529 -11.36 -41.67 -28.15
N GLY A 530 -11.60 -40.60 -27.37
CA GLY A 530 -10.68 -40.05 -26.37
C GLY A 530 -9.77 -38.96 -26.93
N THR A 531 -9.87 -38.64 -28.22
CA THR A 531 -9.07 -37.62 -28.92
C THR A 531 -9.84 -36.31 -29.17
N GLU A 532 -11.15 -36.31 -28.94
CA GLU A 532 -12.06 -35.18 -29.11
C GLU A 532 -11.74 -34.03 -28.13
N ARG A 533 -12.08 -32.80 -28.50
CA ARG A 533 -11.95 -31.61 -27.64
C ARG A 533 -13.25 -31.21 -26.94
N SER A 534 -14.38 -31.80 -27.33
CA SER A 534 -15.70 -31.54 -26.75
C SER A 534 -16.61 -32.76 -26.90
N VAL A 535 -17.50 -33.00 -25.94
CA VAL A 535 -18.56 -34.02 -26.02
C VAL A 535 -19.49 -33.85 -27.21
N THR A 536 -19.56 -32.65 -27.81
CA THR A 536 -20.29 -32.38 -29.06
C THR A 536 -19.71 -33.13 -30.27
N GLN A 537 -18.45 -33.58 -30.18
CA GLN A 537 -17.78 -34.38 -31.21
C GLN A 537 -17.95 -35.90 -30.98
N CYS A 538 -18.46 -36.30 -29.80
CA CYS A 538 -18.74 -37.69 -29.47
C CYS A 538 -20.10 -38.16 -30.01
N THR A 539 -20.27 -39.47 -30.17
CA THR A 539 -21.55 -40.04 -30.58
C THR A 539 -22.52 -40.09 -29.39
N LEU A 540 -23.59 -39.29 -29.45
CA LEU A 540 -24.67 -39.26 -28.47
C LEU A 540 -25.89 -40.03 -28.99
N ALA A 541 -26.49 -40.88 -28.14
CA ALA A 541 -27.71 -41.62 -28.44
C ALA A 541 -28.66 -41.63 -27.24
N ALA A 542 -29.97 -41.51 -27.49
CA ALA A 542 -30.97 -41.58 -26.43
C ALA A 542 -31.02 -42.98 -25.79
N TYR A 543 -31.05 -43.02 -24.46
CA TYR A 543 -31.17 -44.24 -23.67
C TYR A 543 -32.32 -44.11 -22.65
N THR A 544 -32.97 -45.22 -22.33
CA THR A 544 -34.05 -45.30 -21.33
C THR A 544 -33.78 -46.48 -20.41
N ARG A 545 -33.64 -46.21 -19.10
CA ARG A 545 -33.31 -47.22 -18.09
C ARG A 545 -34.55 -48.02 -17.71
N THR A 546 -34.47 -49.35 -17.73
CA THR A 546 -35.53 -50.21 -17.19
C THR A 546 -35.31 -50.50 -15.70
N ARG A 547 -36.35 -50.96 -14.99
CA ARG A 547 -36.23 -51.33 -13.56
C ARG A 547 -35.26 -52.47 -13.25
N ASN A 548 -34.79 -53.21 -14.27
CA ASN A 548 -33.90 -54.35 -14.09
C ASN A 548 -32.43 -54.02 -14.45
N ASP A 549 -32.15 -52.84 -14.99
CA ASP A 549 -30.81 -52.44 -15.41
C ASP A 549 -29.96 -51.98 -14.21
N ARG A 550 -28.79 -52.61 -14.02
CA ARG A 550 -27.76 -52.19 -13.04
C ARG A 550 -26.95 -50.98 -13.53
N ILE A 551 -27.60 -50.07 -14.25
CA ILE A 551 -26.98 -48.95 -14.93
C ILE A 551 -27.14 -47.69 -14.07
N GLU A 552 -26.03 -46.98 -13.87
CA GLU A 552 -25.93 -45.78 -13.03
C GLU A 552 -25.55 -44.58 -13.91
N PRO A 553 -25.82 -43.34 -13.47
CA PRO A 553 -25.29 -42.16 -14.13
C PRO A 553 -23.75 -42.21 -14.21
N ALA A 554 -23.20 -41.78 -15.33
CA ALA A 554 -21.77 -41.63 -15.51
C ALA A 554 -21.23 -40.49 -14.63
N SER A 555 -19.98 -40.64 -14.21
CA SER A 555 -19.30 -39.67 -13.35
C SER A 555 -17.81 -39.64 -13.68
N VAL A 556 -17.17 -38.49 -13.49
CA VAL A 556 -15.72 -38.35 -13.64
C VAL A 556 -15.07 -37.80 -12.36
N GLN A 557 -13.78 -38.06 -12.22
CA GLN A 557 -12.86 -37.32 -11.38
C GLN A 557 -11.56 -37.16 -12.17
N CYS A 558 -11.18 -35.92 -12.43
CA CYS A 558 -9.99 -35.56 -13.18
C CYS A 558 -8.81 -35.26 -12.25
N SER A 559 -7.62 -35.01 -12.80
CA SER A 559 -6.42 -34.67 -12.01
C SER A 559 -6.43 -33.26 -11.42
N GLY A 560 -7.28 -32.36 -11.96
CA GLY A 560 -7.24 -30.93 -11.69
C GLY A 560 -6.37 -30.19 -12.71
N ASN A 561 -6.44 -28.85 -12.68
CA ASN A 561 -5.73 -27.94 -13.59
C ASN A 561 -4.32 -27.53 -13.10
N VAL A 562 -3.87 -28.02 -11.95
CA VAL A 562 -2.56 -27.72 -11.34
C VAL A 562 -1.89 -29.01 -10.89
N ARG A 563 -0.57 -29.13 -11.05
CA ARG A 563 0.23 -30.20 -10.44
C ARG A 563 1.66 -29.75 -10.12
N LEU A 564 2.33 -30.53 -9.28
CA LEU A 564 3.77 -30.42 -9.04
C LEU A 564 4.49 -31.59 -9.74
N ALA A 565 5.51 -31.26 -10.54
CA ALA A 565 6.27 -32.22 -11.33
C ALA A 565 7.75 -32.26 -10.92
N ASP A 566 8.38 -33.43 -11.11
CA ASP A 566 9.82 -33.68 -10.96
C ASP A 566 10.47 -33.28 -9.61
N GLY A 567 9.68 -33.09 -8.56
CA GLY A 567 10.15 -32.89 -7.19
C GLY A 567 10.11 -34.17 -6.32
N PRO A 568 10.67 -34.13 -5.10
CA PRO A 568 10.88 -35.31 -4.26
C PRO A 568 9.61 -35.85 -3.55
N HIS A 569 8.50 -35.12 -3.60
CA HIS A 569 7.23 -35.44 -2.94
C HIS A 569 6.08 -34.86 -3.75
N HIS A 570 4.86 -35.40 -3.65
CA HIS A 570 3.69 -34.85 -4.35
C HIS A 570 3.25 -33.42 -3.90
N CYS A 571 3.99 -32.84 -2.94
CA CYS A 571 3.80 -31.50 -2.38
C CYS A 571 5.06 -30.62 -2.53
N ALA A 572 5.99 -31.01 -3.42
CA ALA A 572 7.16 -30.21 -3.80
C ALA A 572 7.50 -30.47 -5.28
N GLY A 573 7.85 -29.43 -6.04
CA GLY A 573 8.27 -29.58 -7.44
C GLY A 573 8.03 -28.36 -8.32
N ARG A 574 8.24 -28.53 -9.63
CA ARG A 574 7.91 -27.54 -10.67
C ARG A 574 6.40 -27.36 -10.74
N VAL A 575 5.93 -26.11 -10.78
CA VAL A 575 4.51 -25.81 -10.97
C VAL A 575 4.15 -25.98 -12.45
N GLU A 576 3.19 -26.85 -12.71
CA GLU A 576 2.59 -27.01 -14.04
C GLU A 576 1.09 -26.73 -13.99
N TYR A 577 0.63 -25.96 -14.97
CA TYR A 577 -0.77 -25.58 -15.17
C TYR A 577 -1.32 -26.25 -16.43
N TYR A 578 -2.61 -26.60 -16.43
CA TYR A 578 -3.31 -27.18 -17.58
C TYR A 578 -4.15 -26.11 -18.28
N ASP A 579 -3.87 -25.86 -19.56
CA ASP A 579 -4.64 -24.95 -20.40
C ASP A 579 -4.79 -25.50 -21.82
N LYS A 580 -5.92 -25.22 -22.48
CA LYS A 580 -6.23 -25.61 -23.87
C LYS A 580 -6.03 -27.12 -24.16
N GLY A 581 -6.10 -27.96 -23.13
CA GLY A 581 -5.88 -29.41 -23.23
C GLY A 581 -4.42 -29.88 -23.13
N GLN A 582 -3.50 -29.04 -22.65
CA GLN A 582 -2.07 -29.38 -22.46
C GLN A 582 -1.55 -28.87 -21.11
N TRP A 583 -0.60 -29.62 -20.53
CA TRP A 583 0.21 -29.16 -19.41
C TRP A 583 1.35 -28.25 -19.90
N GLY A 584 1.71 -27.24 -19.12
CA GLY A 584 2.92 -26.44 -19.33
C GLY A 584 3.33 -25.67 -18.08
N THR A 585 4.44 -24.97 -18.17
CA THR A 585 5.10 -24.32 -17.03
C THR A 585 4.55 -22.91 -16.75
N VAL A 586 4.67 -22.49 -15.50
CA VAL A 586 4.45 -21.10 -15.06
C VAL A 586 5.79 -20.36 -15.02
N CYS A 587 5.80 -19.08 -15.44
CA CYS A 587 7.01 -18.26 -15.44
C CYS A 587 7.54 -18.05 -14.01
N GLY A 588 8.85 -18.13 -13.83
CA GLY A 588 9.50 -17.90 -12.53
C GLY A 588 9.78 -16.44 -12.19
N GLU A 589 9.59 -15.50 -13.13
CA GLU A 589 10.00 -14.10 -12.96
C GLU A 589 9.06 -13.29 -12.05
N SER A 590 7.74 -13.47 -12.18
CA SER A 590 6.76 -12.91 -11.23
C SER A 590 6.51 -13.79 -10.01
N TRP A 591 6.76 -15.10 -10.12
CA TRP A 591 6.37 -16.12 -9.15
C TRP A 591 6.75 -15.75 -7.72
N ASP A 592 5.77 -15.65 -6.83
CA ASP A 592 5.98 -15.22 -5.45
C ASP A 592 5.43 -16.19 -4.37
N MET A 593 5.39 -15.71 -3.13
CA MET A 593 4.99 -16.51 -1.97
C MET A 593 3.48 -16.75 -1.94
N ASP A 594 2.70 -15.83 -2.49
CA ASP A 594 1.24 -15.84 -2.47
C ASP A 594 0.67 -16.68 -3.62
N ASP A 595 1.27 -16.61 -4.82
CA ASP A 595 1.01 -17.58 -5.88
C ASP A 595 1.21 -19.03 -5.39
N ALA A 596 2.31 -19.24 -4.67
CA ALA A 596 2.69 -20.52 -4.11
C ALA A 596 1.74 -20.96 -2.98
N MET A 597 1.28 -20.03 -2.13
CA MET A 597 0.28 -20.30 -1.09
C MET A 597 -1.02 -20.83 -1.70
N VAL A 598 -1.47 -20.26 -2.83
CA VAL A 598 -2.66 -20.74 -3.56
C VAL A 598 -2.44 -22.15 -4.13
N VAL A 599 -1.28 -22.44 -4.74
CA VAL A 599 -0.95 -23.80 -5.22
C VAL A 599 -0.96 -24.83 -4.08
N CYS A 600 -0.28 -24.53 -2.97
CA CYS A 600 -0.21 -25.47 -1.85
C CYS A 600 -1.56 -25.70 -1.19
N ARG A 601 -2.42 -24.66 -1.12
CA ARG A 601 -3.81 -24.74 -0.66
C ARG A 601 -4.67 -25.59 -1.61
N GLN A 602 -4.62 -25.32 -2.91
CA GLN A 602 -5.40 -26.04 -3.93
C GLN A 602 -5.05 -27.54 -3.96
N LEU A 603 -3.76 -27.88 -3.88
CA LEU A 603 -3.28 -29.26 -3.85
C LEU A 603 -3.44 -29.93 -2.47
N LYS A 604 -4.00 -29.23 -1.47
CA LYS A 604 -4.20 -29.69 -0.08
C LYS A 604 -2.90 -30.08 0.63
N CYS A 605 -1.80 -29.47 0.20
CA CYS A 605 -0.45 -29.63 0.71
C CYS A 605 -0.09 -28.66 1.87
N GLY A 606 -1.07 -27.94 2.40
CA GLY A 606 -0.91 -26.97 3.50
C GLY A 606 -0.50 -25.57 3.02
N ARG A 607 0.31 -24.85 3.81
CA ARG A 607 0.89 -23.56 3.41
C ARG A 607 2.07 -23.77 2.46
N ALA A 608 2.46 -22.74 1.71
CA ALA A 608 3.74 -22.74 1.01
C ALA A 608 4.90 -22.50 1.99
N HIS A 609 5.91 -23.36 1.90
CA HIS A 609 7.10 -23.30 2.73
C HIS A 609 8.27 -22.63 2.01
N LYS A 610 8.42 -22.82 0.69
CA LYS A 610 9.49 -22.19 -0.10
C LYS A 610 9.12 -22.14 -1.57
N ILE A 611 9.68 -21.19 -2.31
CA ILE A 611 9.51 -21.03 -3.75
C ILE A 611 10.84 -21.05 -4.49
N THR A 612 10.82 -21.53 -5.73
CA THR A 612 11.96 -21.52 -6.65
C THR A 612 11.56 -20.74 -7.90
N ARG A 613 12.33 -19.71 -8.27
CA ARG A 613 12.12 -18.88 -9.48
C ARG A 613 12.90 -19.37 -10.71
N MET A 614 13.72 -20.40 -10.54
CA MET A 614 14.57 -21.00 -11.57
C MET A 614 14.20 -22.48 -11.74
N SER A 615 14.61 -23.08 -12.86
CA SER A 615 14.37 -24.49 -13.22
C SER A 615 15.10 -25.53 -12.34
N GLU A 616 15.02 -25.42 -11.01
CA GLU A 616 15.62 -26.33 -10.03
C GLU A 616 15.08 -27.76 -10.18
N TYR A 617 13.76 -27.88 -10.33
CA TYR A 617 13.05 -29.11 -10.67
C TYR A 617 13.03 -29.38 -12.18
N GLY A 618 14.02 -28.91 -12.94
CA GLY A 618 14.11 -29.08 -14.39
C GLY A 618 13.18 -28.19 -15.22
N LEU A 619 13.32 -28.29 -16.55
CA LEU A 619 12.70 -27.37 -17.52
C LEU A 619 11.25 -27.73 -17.92
N GLY A 620 10.79 -28.95 -17.62
CA GLY A 620 9.54 -29.48 -18.19
C GLY A 620 9.63 -29.79 -19.69
N SER A 621 8.48 -30.15 -20.28
CA SER A 621 8.36 -30.57 -21.68
C SER A 621 7.27 -29.83 -22.47
N GLY A 622 6.64 -28.83 -21.86
CA GLY A 622 5.62 -27.96 -22.48
C GLY A 622 6.14 -26.55 -22.73
N GLN A 623 5.33 -25.74 -23.40
CA GLN A 623 5.55 -24.29 -23.54
C GLN A 623 5.11 -23.57 -22.25
N THR A 624 5.79 -22.48 -21.86
CA THR A 624 5.34 -21.60 -20.78
C THR A 624 4.05 -20.89 -21.23
N TRP A 625 2.92 -21.16 -20.57
CA TRP A 625 1.60 -20.69 -21.03
C TRP A 625 1.18 -19.34 -20.42
N ILE A 626 1.70 -19.02 -19.24
CA ILE A 626 1.34 -17.84 -18.46
C ILE A 626 2.63 -17.04 -18.18
N GLU A 627 2.65 -15.78 -18.61
CA GLU A 627 3.78 -14.86 -18.36
C GLU A 627 3.72 -14.29 -16.94
N GLN A 628 2.51 -14.03 -16.45
CA GLN A 628 2.26 -13.54 -15.10
C GLN A 628 1.02 -14.20 -14.50
N ILE A 629 1.23 -14.87 -13.36
CA ILE A 629 0.18 -15.05 -12.34
C ILE A 629 0.44 -13.94 -11.30
N GLU A 630 -0.63 -13.32 -10.82
CA GLU A 630 -0.63 -12.38 -9.70
C GLU A 630 -1.75 -12.82 -8.74
N CYS A 631 -1.42 -13.60 -7.69
CA CYS A 631 -2.34 -13.97 -6.60
C CYS A 631 -2.21 -13.01 -5.39
N ASN A 632 -3.31 -12.78 -4.65
CA ASN A 632 -3.31 -12.09 -3.35
C ASN A 632 -3.11 -13.04 -2.15
N GLY A 633 -2.89 -14.32 -2.42
CA GLY A 633 -2.53 -15.34 -1.43
C GLY A 633 -3.73 -15.91 -0.68
N ARG A 634 -4.96 -15.41 -0.88
CA ARG A 634 -6.20 -15.88 -0.23
C ARG A 634 -7.04 -16.81 -1.11
N GLU A 635 -6.76 -16.88 -2.41
CA GLU A 635 -7.53 -17.63 -3.39
C GLU A 635 -7.54 -19.14 -3.11
N SER A 636 -8.61 -19.83 -3.53
CA SER A 636 -8.75 -21.28 -3.33
C SER A 636 -8.12 -22.11 -4.46
N THR A 637 -7.91 -21.50 -5.64
CA THR A 637 -7.29 -22.12 -6.83
C THR A 637 -6.52 -21.09 -7.65
N LEU A 638 -5.46 -21.50 -8.37
CA LEU A 638 -4.72 -20.62 -9.29
C LEU A 638 -5.60 -19.99 -10.38
N SER A 639 -6.72 -20.63 -10.70
CA SER A 639 -7.75 -20.18 -11.65
C SER A 639 -8.59 -18.99 -11.19
N GLN A 640 -8.34 -18.46 -9.99
CA GLN A 640 -8.96 -17.23 -9.45
C GLN A 640 -8.00 -16.03 -9.40
N CYS A 641 -6.68 -16.27 -9.47
CA CYS A 641 -5.69 -15.20 -9.51
C CYS A 641 -5.69 -14.49 -10.87
N SER A 642 -5.15 -13.27 -10.93
CA SER A 642 -5.01 -12.57 -12.22
C SER A 642 -4.01 -13.30 -13.10
N GLN A 643 -4.40 -13.61 -14.35
CA GLN A 643 -3.59 -14.37 -15.30
C GLN A 643 -3.42 -13.60 -16.62
N ARG A 644 -2.21 -13.09 -16.88
CA ARG A 644 -1.90 -12.40 -18.14
C ARG A 644 -1.52 -13.41 -19.23
N PRO A 645 -2.30 -13.53 -20.33
CA PRO A 645 -2.04 -14.52 -21.38
C PRO A 645 -0.90 -14.07 -22.29
N TYR A 646 0.04 -14.99 -22.55
CA TYR A 646 1.31 -14.78 -23.25
C TYR A 646 1.26 -13.79 -24.44
N ARG A 647 1.88 -12.62 -24.30
CA ARG A 647 2.06 -11.60 -25.34
C ARG A 647 3.48 -11.02 -25.27
N ASP A 648 4.30 -11.45 -26.22
CA ASP A 648 5.64 -10.92 -26.55
C ASP A 648 6.82 -11.28 -25.63
N ARG A 649 6.97 -12.57 -25.32
CA ARG A 649 8.30 -13.23 -25.15
C ARG A 649 9.17 -12.68 -24.02
N THR A 650 8.55 -12.18 -22.95
CA THR A 650 9.26 -11.63 -21.79
C THR A 650 10.01 -12.71 -20.99
N CYS A 651 9.31 -13.77 -20.60
CA CYS A 651 9.84 -14.79 -19.70
C CYS A 651 11.03 -15.59 -20.29
N ASN A 652 12.15 -15.60 -19.59
CA ASN A 652 13.35 -16.38 -19.88
C ASN A 652 13.07 -17.89 -19.74
N THR A 653 13.54 -18.71 -20.69
CA THR A 653 13.31 -20.18 -20.68
C THR A 653 14.01 -20.94 -19.55
N THR A 654 14.76 -20.26 -18.67
CA THR A 654 15.32 -20.83 -17.43
C THR A 654 14.62 -20.36 -16.15
N ALA A 655 13.78 -19.33 -16.22
CA ALA A 655 13.00 -18.80 -15.11
C ALA A 655 11.64 -19.53 -15.03
N ILE A 656 11.57 -20.52 -14.15
CA ILE A 656 10.42 -21.45 -14.04
C ILE A 656 9.99 -21.53 -12.59
N ALA A 657 8.68 -21.44 -12.36
CA ALA A 657 8.07 -21.55 -11.05
C ALA A 657 8.18 -22.96 -10.47
N GLY A 658 8.52 -23.04 -9.19
CA GLY A 658 8.43 -24.23 -8.36
C GLY A 658 8.15 -23.88 -6.91
N VAL A 659 7.67 -24.86 -6.16
CA VAL A 659 7.23 -24.67 -4.77
C VAL A 659 7.50 -25.91 -3.93
N ILE A 660 7.78 -25.69 -2.66
CA ILE A 660 7.81 -26.68 -1.58
C ILE A 660 6.70 -26.29 -0.61
N CYS A 661 5.72 -27.17 -0.39
CA CYS A 661 4.63 -26.94 0.55
C CYS A 661 4.91 -27.61 1.90
N THR A 662 4.27 -27.15 2.98
CA THR A 662 4.43 -27.72 4.33
C THR A 662 4.16 -29.23 4.40
N GLY A 663 3.26 -29.76 3.56
CA GLY A 663 2.95 -31.19 3.44
C GLY A 663 4.06 -32.04 2.80
N SER A 664 5.15 -31.45 2.33
CA SER A 664 6.36 -32.17 1.91
C SER A 664 7.44 -32.25 2.99
N LEU A 665 7.34 -31.46 4.07
CA LEU A 665 8.38 -31.35 5.10
C LEU A 665 8.50 -32.61 5.97
N GLU A 666 9.72 -32.88 6.41
CA GLU A 666 10.07 -34.00 7.29
C GLU A 666 9.99 -33.63 8.79
N ALA A 667 9.95 -32.33 9.10
CA ALA A 667 9.76 -31.77 10.43
C ALA A 667 8.78 -30.58 10.38
N ARG A 668 8.26 -30.19 11.54
CA ARG A 668 7.50 -28.94 11.78
C ARG A 668 7.66 -28.49 13.23
N LEU A 669 7.34 -27.23 13.48
CA LEU A 669 7.10 -26.72 14.83
C LEU A 669 5.60 -26.62 15.10
N SER A 670 5.20 -26.71 16.36
CA SER A 670 3.79 -26.68 16.75
C SER A 670 3.60 -26.05 18.13
N ASN A 671 2.46 -25.38 18.34
CA ASN A 671 2.13 -24.61 19.55
C ASN A 671 3.13 -23.48 19.91
N GLY A 672 3.89 -22.96 18.93
CA GLY A 672 4.65 -21.73 19.07
C GLY A 672 3.82 -20.47 18.79
N LYS A 673 4.48 -19.32 18.74
CA LYS A 673 3.90 -18.04 18.31
C LYS A 673 3.82 -17.94 16.77
N ASP A 674 4.75 -18.59 16.10
CA ASP A 674 5.08 -18.45 14.68
C ASP A 674 5.64 -19.80 14.13
N GLU A 675 6.00 -19.87 12.83
CA GLU A 675 6.52 -21.10 12.22
C GLU A 675 7.95 -21.50 12.66
N CYS A 676 8.66 -20.62 13.37
CA CYS A 676 10.07 -20.74 13.78
C CYS A 676 10.28 -20.90 15.30
N ALA A 677 9.21 -21.00 16.08
CA ALA A 677 9.24 -21.45 17.47
C ALA A 677 8.20 -22.57 17.71
N GLY A 678 8.46 -23.47 18.66
CA GLY A 678 7.46 -24.46 19.07
C GLY A 678 8.02 -25.82 19.50
N ARG A 679 7.11 -26.75 19.83
CA ARG A 679 7.41 -28.18 20.01
C ARG A 679 7.88 -28.77 18.68
N VAL A 680 8.95 -29.54 18.71
CA VAL A 680 9.50 -30.21 17.52
C VAL A 680 8.70 -31.48 17.24
N GLU A 681 8.12 -31.55 16.05
CA GLU A 681 7.46 -32.75 15.54
C GLU A 681 8.12 -33.18 14.23
N VAL A 682 8.40 -34.48 14.09
CA VAL A 682 8.98 -35.11 12.90
C VAL A 682 8.01 -36.10 12.27
N ARG A 683 8.10 -36.32 10.97
CA ARG A 683 7.15 -37.14 10.22
C ARG A 683 7.75 -38.43 9.70
N HIS A 684 7.03 -39.53 9.85
CA HIS A 684 7.29 -40.80 9.15
C HIS A 684 5.99 -41.31 8.51
N GLY A 685 6.01 -41.48 7.19
CA GLY A 685 4.78 -41.66 6.40
C GLY A 685 3.80 -40.50 6.63
N GLU A 686 2.53 -40.81 6.86
CA GLU A 686 1.50 -39.82 7.22
C GLU A 686 1.41 -39.55 8.73
N THR A 687 2.35 -40.03 9.54
CA THR A 687 2.32 -39.88 11.01
C THR A 687 3.31 -38.84 11.51
N TRP A 688 2.80 -37.84 12.23
CA TRP A 688 3.61 -36.90 13.02
C TRP A 688 3.93 -37.51 14.38
N GLN A 689 5.15 -37.27 14.84
CA GLN A 689 5.76 -37.86 16.04
C GLN A 689 6.53 -36.77 16.79
N THR A 690 6.52 -36.80 18.11
CA THR A 690 7.16 -35.79 18.99
C THR A 690 8.59 -36.19 19.32
N VAL A 691 9.47 -35.25 19.66
CA VAL A 691 10.88 -35.54 20.02
C VAL A 691 11.06 -35.45 21.54
N CYS A 692 11.79 -36.37 22.18
CA CYS A 692 12.10 -36.26 23.62
C CYS A 692 13.23 -35.27 23.92
N ASP A 693 13.13 -34.53 25.02
CA ASP A 693 14.15 -33.59 25.50
C ASP A 693 15.43 -34.26 26.08
N ALA A 694 15.39 -35.55 26.40
CA ALA A 694 16.37 -36.18 27.31
C ALA A 694 17.81 -36.23 26.76
N ALA A 695 17.97 -36.18 25.44
CA ALA A 695 19.24 -36.00 24.74
C ALA A 695 19.14 -34.90 23.66
N TRP A 696 18.22 -33.95 23.86
CA TRP A 696 18.03 -32.77 23.01
C TRP A 696 19.04 -31.69 23.37
N THR A 697 19.58 -31.01 22.35
CA THR A 697 20.63 -30.00 22.51
C THR A 697 20.43 -28.88 21.50
N GLU A 698 20.97 -27.70 21.80
CA GLU A 698 21.00 -26.54 20.91
C GLU A 698 21.55 -26.89 19.51
N SER A 699 22.57 -27.75 19.43
CA SER A 699 23.12 -28.28 18.18
C SER A 699 22.18 -29.20 17.37
N LYS A 700 21.19 -29.83 18.00
CA LYS A 700 20.15 -30.64 17.34
C LYS A 700 18.93 -29.78 16.97
N ALA A 701 18.67 -28.76 17.78
CA ALA A 701 17.68 -27.73 17.50
C ALA A 701 18.09 -26.86 16.30
N GLU A 702 19.38 -26.54 16.17
CA GLU A 702 20.00 -25.88 15.01
C GLU A 702 19.71 -26.64 13.71
N VAL A 703 19.82 -27.98 13.72
CA VAL A 703 19.50 -28.83 12.57
C VAL A 703 18.03 -28.69 12.14
N ILE A 704 17.11 -28.45 13.08
CA ILE A 704 15.69 -28.19 12.76
C ILE A 704 15.48 -26.75 12.27
N CYS A 705 16.13 -25.74 12.87
CA CYS A 705 16.07 -24.37 12.37
C CYS A 705 16.61 -24.24 10.93
N GLN A 706 17.69 -24.95 10.62
CA GLN A 706 18.25 -25.04 9.27
C GLN A 706 17.33 -25.83 8.31
N LEU A 707 16.77 -26.96 8.74
CA LEU A 707 15.85 -27.78 7.92
C LEU A 707 14.54 -27.03 7.57
N LEU A 708 14.08 -26.14 8.46
CA LEU A 708 12.90 -25.30 8.27
C LEU A 708 13.24 -23.91 7.71
N GLU A 709 14.50 -23.64 7.37
CA GLU A 709 15.00 -22.36 6.84
C GLU A 709 14.59 -21.13 7.70
N CYS A 710 14.49 -21.36 9.01
CA CYS A 710 14.16 -20.41 10.08
C CYS A 710 15.39 -19.70 10.68
N GLY A 711 16.55 -19.83 10.03
CA GLY A 711 17.84 -19.32 10.53
C GLY A 711 18.49 -20.28 11.52
N HIS A 712 18.89 -19.74 12.68
CA HIS A 712 19.69 -20.44 13.70
C HIS A 712 18.88 -20.68 14.98
N ALA A 713 19.26 -21.67 15.78
CA ALA A 713 18.68 -21.91 17.10
C ALA A 713 19.22 -20.90 18.13
N LEU A 714 18.31 -20.32 18.92
CA LEU A 714 18.63 -19.54 20.11
C LEU A 714 18.38 -20.30 21.41
N ASN A 715 17.50 -21.31 21.39
CA ASN A 715 17.20 -22.15 22.55
C ASN A 715 16.61 -23.50 22.12
N ALA A 716 16.86 -24.52 22.94
CA ALA A 716 16.35 -25.89 22.80
C ALA A 716 15.54 -26.32 24.05
N PRO A 717 14.42 -25.65 24.35
CA PRO A 717 13.65 -25.91 25.58
C PRO A 717 13.07 -27.33 25.62
N GLY A 718 13.19 -27.99 26.78
CA GLY A 718 12.55 -29.28 27.06
C GLY A 718 11.23 -29.15 27.82
N GLY A 719 10.85 -30.23 28.52
CA GLY A 719 9.78 -30.22 29.52
C GLY A 719 8.39 -29.83 29.01
N ALA A 720 8.11 -30.05 27.72
CA ALA A 720 6.87 -29.65 27.06
C ALA A 720 6.58 -28.14 27.18
N ASN A 721 7.59 -27.28 27.02
CA ASN A 721 7.47 -25.81 27.10
C ASN A 721 6.38 -25.22 26.20
N PHE A 722 6.09 -25.85 25.05
CA PHE A 722 5.02 -25.47 24.12
C PHE A 722 3.76 -26.33 24.28
N GLY A 723 3.56 -26.90 25.47
CA GLY A 723 2.52 -27.89 25.74
C GLY A 723 2.84 -29.27 25.16
N GLN A 724 2.17 -30.27 25.71
CA GLN A 724 2.28 -31.67 25.32
C GLN A 724 1.69 -31.91 23.93
N GLY A 725 2.35 -32.76 23.14
CA GLY A 725 1.87 -33.27 21.87
C GLY A 725 1.04 -34.55 22.03
N ASN A 726 1.09 -35.40 21.01
CA ASN A 726 0.32 -36.65 20.94
C ASN A 726 1.07 -37.69 20.08
N GLY A 727 0.63 -38.94 20.10
CA GLY A 727 1.16 -40.02 19.26
C GLY A 727 2.34 -40.76 19.89
N THR A 728 3.47 -40.81 19.20
CA THR A 728 4.71 -41.46 19.66
C THR A 728 5.83 -40.44 19.84
N VAL A 729 6.55 -40.56 20.95
CA VAL A 729 7.79 -39.81 21.20
C VAL A 729 8.99 -40.57 20.59
N VAL A 730 9.87 -39.85 19.90
CA VAL A 730 11.10 -40.36 19.27
C VAL A 730 12.34 -39.93 20.06
N GLU A 731 13.38 -40.75 19.96
CA GLU A 731 14.68 -40.49 20.58
C GLU A 731 15.52 -39.57 19.68
N PRO A 732 16.06 -38.44 20.18
CA PRO A 732 16.87 -37.51 19.39
C PRO A 732 18.30 -38.02 19.17
N SER A 733 18.45 -39.22 18.60
CA SER A 733 19.76 -39.83 18.39
C SER A 733 20.59 -39.08 17.33
N ASP A 734 21.90 -39.08 17.52
CA ASP A 734 22.87 -38.44 16.62
C ASP A 734 22.90 -39.09 15.21
N SER A 735 22.21 -40.22 15.02
CA SER A 735 21.97 -40.83 13.71
C SER A 735 20.86 -40.16 12.89
N CYS A 736 19.99 -39.38 13.53
CA CYS A 736 18.84 -38.70 12.91
C CYS A 736 18.92 -37.19 13.01
N PHE A 737 19.54 -36.61 14.06
CA PHE A 737 19.55 -35.17 14.32
C PHE A 737 20.95 -34.52 14.24
N ASN A 738 21.85 -35.04 13.40
CA ASN A 738 23.19 -34.43 13.18
C ASN A 738 23.25 -33.46 11.99
N SER A 739 22.28 -33.56 11.06
CA SER A 739 22.22 -32.77 9.84
C SER A 739 20.80 -32.82 9.26
N SER A 740 20.45 -31.85 8.40
CA SER A 740 19.17 -31.89 7.67
C SER A 740 19.04 -33.19 6.85
N ALA A 741 20.15 -33.68 6.28
CA ALA A 741 20.19 -34.97 5.58
C ALA A 741 19.85 -36.17 6.49
N SER A 742 20.33 -36.21 7.73
CA SER A 742 20.00 -37.31 8.66
C SER A 742 18.52 -37.30 9.06
N VAL A 743 17.91 -36.12 9.23
CA VAL A 743 16.47 -36.02 9.53
C VAL A 743 15.65 -36.57 8.37
N LYS A 744 15.98 -36.19 7.13
CA LYS A 744 15.32 -36.70 5.92
C LYS A 744 15.50 -38.22 5.76
N GLN A 745 16.69 -38.75 6.08
CA GLN A 745 16.93 -40.19 6.05
C GLN A 745 16.11 -40.95 7.11
N CYS A 746 15.94 -40.43 8.32
CA CYS A 746 15.08 -41.06 9.34
C CYS A 746 13.58 -40.85 9.08
N ALA A 747 13.16 -39.76 8.44
CA ALA A 747 11.79 -39.59 7.97
C ALA A 747 11.39 -40.66 6.94
N ALA A 748 12.31 -41.03 6.05
CA ALA A 748 12.11 -42.12 5.09
C ALA A 748 12.16 -43.53 5.74
N ASN A 749 13.15 -43.79 6.61
CA ASN A 749 13.43 -45.14 7.12
C ASN A 749 12.77 -45.47 8.49
N GLY A 750 12.20 -44.47 9.16
CA GLY A 750 11.63 -44.58 10.51
C GLY A 750 12.58 -44.01 11.59
N PHE A 751 11.97 -43.41 12.62
CA PHE A 751 12.69 -42.92 13.81
C PHE A 751 12.71 -43.98 14.93
N SER A 752 13.74 -43.92 15.78
CA SER A 752 13.81 -44.74 17.00
C SER A 752 12.80 -44.22 18.05
N ARG A 753 11.94 -45.09 18.55
CA ARG A 753 10.95 -44.75 19.60
C ARG A 753 11.65 -44.56 20.95
N SER A 754 11.32 -43.47 21.65
CA SER A 754 11.80 -43.19 23.01
C SER A 754 10.91 -43.82 24.09
N THR A 755 11.39 -43.83 25.33
CA THR A 755 10.63 -44.20 26.54
C THR A 755 10.00 -43.01 27.26
N CYS A 756 10.26 -41.78 26.80
CA CYS A 756 9.69 -40.55 27.35
C CYS A 756 8.16 -40.46 27.16
N GLY A 757 7.47 -39.79 28.09
CA GLY A 757 6.11 -39.30 27.90
C GLY A 757 6.09 -37.86 27.35
N HIS A 758 4.92 -37.37 26.98
CA HIS A 758 4.78 -36.04 26.37
C HIS A 758 5.09 -34.88 27.32
N GLU A 759 5.17 -35.10 28.63
CA GLU A 759 5.72 -34.15 29.60
C GLU A 759 7.22 -33.84 29.40
N ARG A 760 7.88 -34.58 28.51
CA ARG A 760 9.28 -34.40 28.09
C ARG A 760 9.42 -34.07 26.59
N ASP A 761 8.35 -33.62 25.95
CA ASP A 761 8.39 -33.17 24.56
C ASP A 761 9.36 -31.98 24.42
N ALA A 762 10.25 -32.06 23.44
CA ALA A 762 11.26 -31.06 23.11
C ALA A 762 10.69 -29.95 22.21
N GLY A 763 11.26 -28.76 22.34
CA GLY A 763 11.00 -27.61 21.49
C GLY A 763 12.28 -26.95 20.98
N VAL A 764 12.09 -25.96 20.13
CA VAL A 764 13.14 -25.05 19.64
C VAL A 764 12.57 -23.64 19.54
N ILE A 765 13.46 -22.67 19.69
CA ILE A 765 13.23 -21.26 19.34
C ILE A 765 14.33 -20.88 18.37
N CYS A 766 13.97 -20.61 17.12
CA CYS A 766 14.90 -20.14 16.09
C CYS A 766 14.90 -18.60 16.00
N ALA A 767 15.87 -18.03 15.29
CA ALA A 767 15.83 -16.66 14.80
C ALA A 767 16.38 -16.54 13.38
N ALA A 768 15.65 -15.78 12.56
CA ALA A 768 16.10 -15.36 11.24
C ALA A 768 17.41 -14.57 11.32
N GLN A 769 18.24 -14.66 10.29
CA GLN A 769 19.45 -13.85 10.19
C GLN A 769 19.07 -12.44 9.75
N LEU A 770 19.62 -11.41 10.38
CA LEU A 770 19.44 -10.01 9.98
C LEU A 770 20.68 -9.49 9.26
N LYS A 771 20.48 -8.50 8.39
CA LYS A 771 21.53 -7.61 7.87
C LYS A 771 20.94 -6.19 7.75
N LEU A 772 21.81 -5.20 7.68
CA LEU A 772 21.43 -3.83 7.38
C LEU A 772 21.98 -3.43 6.01
N VAL A 773 21.18 -2.70 5.23
CA VAL A 773 21.50 -2.33 3.84
C VAL A 773 21.33 -0.83 3.61
N GLY A 774 22.28 -0.21 2.92
CA GLY A 774 22.22 1.21 2.52
C GLY A 774 22.72 2.22 3.57
N GLY A 775 23.10 1.78 4.78
CA GLY A 775 23.73 2.63 5.79
C GLY A 775 25.25 2.75 5.65
N SER A 776 25.89 3.43 6.61
CA SER A 776 27.34 3.68 6.65
C SER A 776 28.20 2.49 7.08
N GLY A 777 27.59 1.40 7.56
CA GLY A 777 28.29 0.22 8.04
C GLY A 777 27.34 -0.93 8.36
N GLN A 778 27.84 -1.98 9.02
CA GLN A 778 27.01 -3.12 9.43
C GLN A 778 26.00 -2.79 10.56
N CYS A 779 26.04 -1.57 11.09
CA CYS A 779 25.26 -1.13 12.25
C CYS A 779 24.29 0.04 11.93
N SER A 780 24.08 0.37 10.65
CA SER A 780 22.97 1.23 10.19
C SER A 780 22.45 0.75 8.83
N GLY A 781 21.18 1.04 8.54
CA GLY A 781 20.56 0.72 7.24
C GLY A 781 19.10 0.27 7.34
N ARG A 782 18.50 -0.02 6.18
CA ARG A 782 17.23 -0.74 6.05
C ARG A 782 17.38 -2.13 6.65
N VAL A 783 16.39 -2.58 7.42
CA VAL A 783 16.36 -3.92 8.00
C VAL A 783 15.94 -4.91 6.92
N GLU A 784 16.82 -5.88 6.64
CA GLU A 784 16.49 -7.05 5.83
C GLU A 784 16.73 -8.32 6.66
N LEU A 785 15.80 -9.27 6.59
CA LEU A 785 15.87 -10.56 7.27
C LEU A 785 15.88 -11.72 6.28
N PHE A 786 16.57 -12.80 6.62
CA PHE A 786 16.68 -14.00 5.81
C PHE A 786 15.78 -15.11 6.37
N TYR A 787 14.79 -15.51 5.57
CA TYR A 787 13.78 -16.49 5.93
C TYR A 787 13.37 -17.28 4.68
N LYS A 788 13.13 -18.59 4.83
CA LYS A 788 12.73 -19.50 3.72
C LYS A 788 13.66 -19.42 2.48
N GLY A 789 14.94 -19.14 2.72
CA GLY A 789 15.98 -19.05 1.70
C GLY A 789 16.02 -17.73 0.92
N GLN A 790 15.23 -16.72 1.29
CA GLN A 790 15.21 -15.41 0.63
C GLN A 790 15.39 -14.26 1.64
N TRP A 791 16.09 -13.22 1.21
CA TRP A 791 16.09 -11.93 1.92
C TRP A 791 14.80 -11.18 1.60
N GLY A 792 14.23 -10.54 2.61
CA GLY A 792 13.08 -9.65 2.51
C GLY A 792 13.17 -8.54 3.56
N THR A 793 12.34 -7.51 3.42
CA THR A 793 12.37 -6.31 4.28
C THR A 793 11.38 -6.41 5.44
N VAL A 794 11.28 -5.36 6.24
CA VAL A 794 10.33 -5.20 7.36
C VAL A 794 9.58 -3.89 7.15
N CYS A 795 8.27 -3.85 7.38
CA CYS A 795 7.47 -2.63 7.27
C CYS A 795 7.69 -1.68 8.47
N ASP A 796 7.50 -0.38 8.26
CA ASP A 796 7.61 0.68 9.26
C ASP A 796 6.33 0.91 10.10
N ASP A 797 5.25 0.18 9.79
CA ASP A 797 4.03 0.11 10.59
C ASP A 797 4.34 -0.40 12.01
N ASP A 798 3.95 0.41 13.02
CA ASP A 798 4.30 0.28 14.44
C ASP A 798 5.82 0.28 14.78
N TRP A 799 6.69 0.68 13.85
CA TRP A 799 8.15 0.62 14.02
C TRP A 799 8.71 1.69 14.96
N GLY A 800 9.07 1.28 16.18
CA GLY A 800 9.59 2.15 17.24
C GLY A 800 11.03 1.87 17.68
N MET A 801 11.50 2.66 18.65
CA MET A 801 12.83 2.51 19.25
C MET A 801 13.06 1.13 19.90
N SER A 802 12.02 0.52 20.48
CA SER A 802 12.10 -0.83 21.04
C SER A 802 12.47 -1.88 19.99
N ASN A 803 11.93 -1.74 18.77
CA ASN A 803 12.17 -2.62 17.64
C ASN A 803 13.62 -2.50 17.15
N ALA A 804 14.06 -1.26 16.96
CA ALA A 804 15.44 -0.98 16.62
C ALA A 804 16.40 -1.51 17.69
N ASP A 805 16.07 -1.42 18.99
CA ASP A 805 16.94 -1.89 20.07
C ASP A 805 17.09 -3.42 20.07
N VAL A 806 16.05 -4.17 19.69
CA VAL A 806 16.14 -5.63 19.46
C VAL A 806 17.03 -5.94 18.26
N VAL A 807 16.86 -5.24 17.11
CA VAL A 807 17.72 -5.42 15.93
C VAL A 807 19.19 -5.14 16.25
N CYS A 808 19.48 -4.02 16.93
CA CYS A 808 20.83 -3.62 17.29
C CYS A 808 21.50 -4.62 18.26
N LYS A 809 20.74 -5.19 19.20
CA LYS A 809 21.22 -6.28 20.08
C LYS A 809 21.49 -7.56 19.31
N GLN A 810 20.55 -7.99 18.47
CA GLN A 810 20.65 -9.23 17.68
C GLN A 810 21.85 -9.19 16.71
N LEU A 811 22.19 -8.02 16.17
CA LEU A 811 23.38 -7.80 15.33
C LEU A 811 24.69 -7.58 16.11
N GLY A 812 24.64 -7.52 17.45
CA GLY A 812 25.82 -7.20 18.28
C GLY A 812 26.29 -5.74 18.17
N CYS A 813 25.49 -4.86 17.58
CA CYS A 813 25.78 -3.44 17.36
C CYS A 813 25.50 -2.54 18.58
N GLY A 814 25.16 -3.12 19.73
CA GLY A 814 24.81 -2.41 20.96
C GLY A 814 23.33 -2.02 21.00
N HIS A 815 23.03 -0.84 21.53
CA HIS A 815 21.67 -0.30 21.59
C HIS A 815 21.32 0.51 20.34
N ALA A 816 20.03 0.73 20.12
CA ALA A 816 19.53 1.65 19.12
C ALA A 816 19.79 3.13 19.47
N VAL A 817 19.94 3.93 18.42
CA VAL A 817 20.07 5.39 18.42
C VAL A 817 18.91 6.04 17.67
N SER A 818 18.41 5.38 16.63
CA SER A 818 17.24 5.79 15.86
C SER A 818 16.57 4.58 15.22
N ALA A 819 15.27 4.72 14.93
CA ALA A 819 14.45 3.78 14.17
C ALA A 819 13.86 4.48 12.92
N PRO A 820 14.66 4.77 11.87
CA PRO A 820 14.15 5.47 10.69
C PRO A 820 13.07 4.69 9.95
N THR A 821 12.05 5.41 9.50
CA THR A 821 10.89 4.88 8.76
C THR A 821 11.01 5.22 7.26
N SER A 822 10.02 4.79 6.49
CA SER A 822 9.67 5.29 5.15
C SER A 822 10.81 5.18 4.14
N ALA A 823 11.46 4.02 4.11
CA ALA A 823 12.57 3.66 3.23
C ALA A 823 13.75 4.65 3.27
N HIS A 824 14.08 5.16 4.47
CA HIS A 824 15.19 6.12 4.71
C HIS A 824 16.51 5.74 4.01
N PHE A 825 16.87 4.45 4.01
CA PHE A 825 18.08 3.91 3.38
C PHE A 825 17.84 3.39 1.95
N GLY A 826 16.85 3.96 1.28
CA GLY A 826 16.33 3.50 0.00
C GLY A 826 15.34 2.34 0.13
N ARG A 827 14.56 2.15 -0.94
CA ARG A 827 13.62 1.02 -1.09
C ARG A 827 14.38 -0.30 -1.28
N GLY A 828 13.85 -1.38 -0.74
CA GLY A 828 14.29 -2.75 -0.92
C GLY A 828 13.66 -3.42 -2.14
N SER A 829 13.71 -4.75 -2.16
CA SER A 829 13.18 -5.59 -3.23
C SER A 829 12.95 -7.03 -2.75
N GLY A 830 11.78 -7.59 -2.98
CA GLY A 830 11.44 -8.97 -2.64
C GLY A 830 10.20 -9.03 -1.73
N PRO A 831 10.03 -10.08 -0.91
CA PRO A 831 8.95 -10.12 0.07
C PRO A 831 9.20 -9.09 1.19
N ILE A 832 8.12 -8.48 1.69
CA ILE A 832 8.13 -7.79 2.99
C ILE A 832 7.80 -8.87 4.02
N TRP A 833 8.79 -9.26 4.84
CA TRP A 833 8.68 -10.46 5.68
C TRP A 833 7.95 -10.23 6.99
N MET A 834 7.88 -9.01 7.53
CA MET A 834 7.22 -8.71 8.82
C MET A 834 6.51 -7.35 8.78
N ASP A 835 5.37 -7.28 9.48
CA ASP A 835 4.42 -6.15 9.50
C ASP A 835 3.76 -6.00 10.89
N ASN A 836 3.38 -4.76 11.25
CA ASN A 836 3.02 -4.27 12.59
C ASN A 836 3.89 -4.91 13.67
N VAL A 837 5.20 -4.66 13.58
CA VAL A 837 6.14 -5.26 14.52
C VAL A 837 6.10 -4.47 15.83
N GLU A 838 5.75 -5.12 16.93
CA GLU A 838 5.70 -4.53 18.28
C GLU A 838 6.66 -5.29 19.22
N CYS A 839 7.75 -4.63 19.60
CA CYS A 839 8.76 -5.18 20.52
C CYS A 839 8.69 -4.48 21.90
N THR A 840 8.92 -5.22 22.99
CA THR A 840 9.16 -4.63 24.33
C THR A 840 10.59 -4.12 24.52
N GLY A 841 11.50 -4.46 23.61
CA GLY A 841 12.92 -4.15 23.71
C GLY A 841 13.72 -5.19 24.50
N GLN A 842 13.08 -6.24 25.01
CA GLN A 842 13.72 -7.32 25.78
C GLN A 842 13.81 -8.64 25.01
N GLU A 843 13.27 -8.69 23.80
CA GLU A 843 13.32 -9.85 22.91
C GLU A 843 14.76 -10.16 22.47
N ALA A 844 15.08 -11.46 22.32
CA ALA A 844 16.40 -11.91 21.89
C ALA A 844 16.61 -11.78 20.37
N ALA A 845 15.51 -11.72 19.60
CA ALA A 845 15.51 -11.53 18.16
C ALA A 845 14.23 -10.83 17.70
N LEU A 846 14.30 -10.11 16.58
CA LEU A 846 13.17 -9.37 16.01
C LEU A 846 11.96 -10.28 15.75
N THR A 847 12.21 -11.51 15.31
CA THR A 847 11.20 -12.55 15.03
C THR A 847 10.45 -13.05 16.26
N HIS A 848 10.76 -12.58 17.48
CA HIS A 848 10.02 -12.93 18.71
C HIS A 848 9.10 -11.81 19.20
N CYS A 849 9.26 -10.60 18.65
CA CYS A 849 8.32 -9.49 18.83
C CYS A 849 6.93 -9.88 18.33
N THR A 850 5.89 -9.10 18.65
CA THR A 850 4.57 -9.32 18.06
C THR A 850 4.56 -8.79 16.62
N HIS A 851 3.93 -9.51 15.71
CA HIS A 851 3.77 -9.17 14.29
C HIS A 851 2.59 -9.98 13.73
N ARG A 852 2.04 -9.58 12.58
CA ARG A 852 0.87 -10.26 11.98
C ARG A 852 1.15 -11.70 11.56
N GLY A 853 2.27 -11.90 10.88
CA GLY A 853 2.74 -13.20 10.39
C GLY A 853 4.06 -13.02 9.64
N PHE A 854 4.56 -14.07 8.98
CA PHE A 854 5.64 -13.90 8.01
C PHE A 854 5.08 -13.75 6.59
N GLY A 855 5.38 -12.64 5.93
CA GLY A 855 4.84 -12.28 4.62
C GLY A 855 3.44 -11.64 4.65
N GLU A 856 2.66 -11.86 5.71
CA GLU A 856 1.32 -11.29 5.87
C GLU A 856 1.43 -9.79 6.22
N ASN A 857 1.30 -8.92 5.21
CA ASN A 857 1.51 -7.47 5.32
C ASN A 857 0.54 -6.66 4.44
N ASN A 858 0.44 -5.33 4.64
CA ASN A 858 -0.27 -4.41 3.73
C ASN A 858 0.62 -3.28 3.16
N CYS A 859 1.94 -3.46 3.11
CA CYS A 859 2.90 -2.40 2.82
C CYS A 859 3.49 -2.50 1.42
N GLY A 860 4.09 -1.42 0.93
CA GLY A 860 5.03 -1.42 -0.19
C GLY A 860 6.46 -1.11 0.27
N HIS A 861 7.45 -1.29 -0.60
CA HIS A 861 8.83 -0.88 -0.31
C HIS A 861 9.03 0.65 -0.16
N GLY A 862 7.97 1.46 -0.14
CA GLY A 862 8.02 2.83 0.36
C GLY A 862 8.07 2.93 1.88
N GLU A 863 7.61 1.88 2.56
CA GLU A 863 7.45 1.73 4.01
C GLU A 863 8.52 0.80 4.62
N ASP A 864 9.65 0.57 3.93
CA ASP A 864 10.71 -0.29 4.47
C ASP A 864 11.39 0.37 5.69
N ALA A 865 11.37 -0.34 6.82
CA ALA A 865 11.95 0.09 8.09
C ALA A 865 13.49 0.06 8.10
N GLY A 866 14.09 0.94 8.90
CA GLY A 866 15.53 1.01 9.14
C GLY A 866 15.91 1.18 10.61
N VAL A 867 17.22 1.08 10.88
CA VAL A 867 17.81 1.34 12.21
C VAL A 867 19.13 2.08 12.10
N ILE A 868 19.51 2.76 13.19
CA ILE A 868 20.87 3.25 13.44
C ILE A 868 21.24 2.79 14.86
N CYS A 869 22.34 2.05 14.99
CA CYS A 869 22.82 1.51 16.26
C CYS A 869 24.06 2.25 16.78
N LEU A 870 24.35 2.13 18.09
CA LEU A 870 25.53 2.73 18.73
C LEU A 870 26.86 2.34 18.04
N GLY A 871 26.95 1.13 17.50
CA GLY A 871 28.12 0.62 16.79
C GLY A 871 28.49 1.37 15.50
N ASP A 872 27.58 2.16 14.92
CA ASP A 872 27.82 2.93 13.68
C ASP A 872 28.27 4.37 13.94
N LEU A 873 28.20 4.85 15.20
CA LEU A 873 28.49 6.24 15.54
C LEU A 873 29.96 6.59 15.31
N GLN A 874 30.22 7.49 14.36
CA GLN A 874 31.59 7.92 14.04
C GLN A 874 32.26 8.61 15.22
N LYS A 875 33.52 8.24 15.48
CA LYS A 875 34.35 8.83 16.52
C LYS A 875 34.56 10.32 16.25
N PRO A 876 34.37 11.22 17.25
CA PRO A 876 34.68 12.62 17.07
C PRO A 876 36.17 12.81 16.81
N GLN A 877 36.49 13.68 15.85
CA GLN A 877 37.85 13.99 15.43
C GLN A 877 38.39 15.21 16.20
N ILE A 878 39.65 15.16 16.61
CA ILE A 878 40.37 16.29 17.19
C ILE A 878 41.35 16.91 16.18
N THR A 879 41.38 18.24 16.13
CA THR A 879 42.34 19.03 15.33
C THR A 879 42.92 20.17 16.18
N ILE A 880 44.19 20.53 15.94
CA ILE A 880 44.90 21.58 16.69
C ILE A 880 45.46 22.61 15.71
N SER A 881 45.13 23.87 15.94
CA SER A 881 45.57 25.03 15.15
C SER A 881 46.40 25.99 16.02
N PRO A 882 47.52 26.55 15.51
CA PRO A 882 48.03 26.39 14.14
C PRO A 882 48.79 25.07 13.89
N SER A 883 49.24 24.39 14.94
CA SER A 883 50.05 23.17 14.86
C SER A 883 50.07 22.42 16.20
N THR A 884 50.49 21.15 16.19
CA THR A 884 50.69 20.32 17.40
C THR A 884 51.88 20.78 18.25
N GLU A 885 52.87 21.44 17.65
CA GLU A 885 53.91 22.18 18.36
C GLU A 885 53.64 23.68 18.31
N VAL A 886 53.69 24.37 19.45
CA VAL A 886 53.44 25.82 19.55
C VAL A 886 54.43 26.51 20.47
N ASP A 887 54.74 27.78 20.19
CA ASP A 887 55.60 28.58 21.06
C ASP A 887 54.85 29.08 22.31
N TRP A 888 55.55 29.20 23.43
CA TRP A 888 54.99 29.64 24.71
C TRP A 888 54.36 31.04 24.59
N GLY A 889 53.16 31.21 25.14
CA GLY A 889 52.36 32.43 25.03
C GLY A 889 51.57 32.58 23.71
N ALA A 890 51.73 31.67 22.74
CA ALA A 890 50.92 31.68 21.51
C ALA A 890 49.44 31.33 21.77
N LYS A 891 48.56 31.76 20.86
CA LYS A 891 47.14 31.34 20.84
C LYS A 891 47.05 29.93 20.25
N VAL A 892 46.30 29.05 20.90
CA VAL A 892 46.00 27.69 20.42
C VAL A 892 44.49 27.50 20.30
N GLU A 893 44.05 26.85 19.23
CA GLU A 893 42.65 26.48 19.02
C GLU A 893 42.54 24.97 18.79
N ILE A 894 41.90 24.28 19.72
CA ILE A 894 41.64 22.83 19.62
C ILE A 894 40.18 22.67 19.19
N THR A 895 39.95 22.10 18.01
CA THR A 895 38.59 21.88 17.49
C THR A 895 38.26 20.40 17.52
N CYS A 896 37.20 20.05 18.25
CA CYS A 896 36.51 18.77 18.13
C CYS A 896 35.48 18.87 17.00
N SER A 897 35.34 17.84 16.17
CA SER A 897 34.25 17.69 15.20
C SER A 897 33.69 16.27 15.17
N VAL A 898 32.50 16.06 14.61
CA VAL A 898 31.87 14.74 14.47
C VAL A 898 30.99 14.72 13.22
N SER A 899 31.12 13.68 12.41
CA SER A 899 30.22 13.46 11.27
C SER A 899 28.95 12.79 11.77
N THR A 900 27.83 13.51 11.77
CA THR A 900 26.52 12.99 12.18
C THR A 900 25.40 13.84 11.58
N GLU A 901 24.33 13.18 11.14
CA GLU A 901 23.09 13.82 10.70
C GLU A 901 22.35 14.52 11.86
N HIS A 902 22.71 14.18 13.11
CA HIS A 902 22.03 14.64 14.32
C HIS A 902 22.77 15.81 14.99
N LEU A 903 22.92 16.92 14.28
CA LEU A 903 23.48 18.19 14.78
C LEU A 903 22.87 18.66 16.11
N GLY A 904 23.62 19.41 16.91
CA GLY A 904 23.21 19.89 18.25
C GLY A 904 23.57 18.93 19.37
N GLY A 905 24.71 19.18 20.04
CA GLY A 905 25.19 18.36 21.16
C GLY A 905 26.38 18.95 21.90
N THR A 906 26.86 18.24 22.92
CA THR A 906 27.96 18.68 23.78
C THR A 906 29.25 17.94 23.45
N PHE A 907 30.30 18.70 23.15
CA PHE A 907 31.66 18.21 23.02
C PHE A 907 32.40 18.37 24.36
N VAL A 908 33.18 17.37 24.75
CA VAL A 908 34.02 17.43 25.96
C VAL A 908 35.47 17.13 25.58
N LEU A 909 36.33 18.14 25.72
CA LEU A 909 37.77 18.04 25.52
C LEU A 909 38.44 17.59 26.82
N LYS A 910 39.10 16.42 26.80
CA LYS A 910 39.81 15.83 27.94
C LYS A 910 41.29 15.60 27.62
N LYS A 911 42.11 15.40 28.66
CA LYS A 911 43.45 14.83 28.52
C LYS A 911 43.42 13.33 28.79
N THR A 912 44.35 12.59 28.18
CA THR A 912 44.60 11.16 28.49
C THR A 912 45.16 10.94 29.90
N GLN A 913 45.75 11.97 30.51
CA GLN A 913 46.33 11.92 31.86
C GLN A 913 45.93 13.16 32.68
N GLY A 914 45.60 12.92 33.96
CA GLY A 914 45.14 13.95 34.90
C GLY A 914 43.63 14.27 34.79
N SER A 915 43.19 15.26 35.57
CA SER A 915 41.77 15.63 35.73
C SER A 915 41.30 16.77 34.82
N PHE A 916 42.00 17.02 33.71
CA PHE A 916 41.62 18.09 32.78
C PHE A 916 40.38 17.72 31.97
N SER A 917 39.35 18.57 32.03
CA SER A 917 38.15 18.50 31.19
C SER A 917 37.63 19.91 30.88
N LYS A 918 37.11 20.10 29.67
CA LYS A 918 36.33 21.29 29.25
C LYS A 918 35.18 20.85 28.36
N GLU A 919 33.96 21.23 28.71
CA GLU A 919 32.77 21.02 27.89
C GLU A 919 32.41 22.27 27.06
N LYS A 920 31.78 22.05 25.90
CA LYS A 920 31.20 23.10 25.05
C LYS A 920 30.06 22.52 24.21
N PHE A 921 28.87 23.10 24.32
CA PHE A 921 27.75 22.81 23.43
C PHE A 921 27.94 23.47 22.05
N SER A 922 27.45 22.83 21.00
CA SER A 922 27.39 23.38 19.65
C SER A 922 26.17 22.86 18.89
N ASP A 923 25.45 23.77 18.23
CA ASP A 923 24.38 23.47 17.26
C ASP A 923 24.90 22.87 15.94
N HIS A 924 26.23 22.79 15.77
CA HIS A 924 26.91 22.39 14.55
C HIS A 924 27.81 21.16 14.79
N GLU A 925 28.28 20.55 13.71
CA GLU A 925 29.18 19.37 13.66
C GLU A 925 30.54 19.56 14.36
N ALA A 926 30.86 20.75 14.87
CA ALA A 926 32.15 21.05 15.49
C ALA A 926 32.06 22.06 16.65
N ALA A 927 33.05 22.00 17.55
CA ALA A 927 33.23 22.90 18.68
C ALA A 927 34.73 23.22 18.92
N THR A 928 35.10 24.49 18.72
CA THR A 928 36.46 25.00 19.01
C THR A 928 36.62 25.48 20.44
N PHE A 929 37.67 24.99 21.10
CA PHE A 929 38.18 25.41 22.41
C PHE A 929 39.40 26.32 22.22
N VAL A 930 39.28 27.58 22.63
CA VAL A 930 40.31 28.61 22.43
C VAL A 930 41.14 28.79 23.71
N PHE A 931 42.45 28.72 23.58
CA PHE A 931 43.44 28.98 24.63
C PHE A 931 44.23 30.24 24.22
N PRO A 932 43.96 31.42 24.82
CA PRO A 932 44.55 32.68 24.35
C PRO A 932 46.08 32.78 24.50
N GLN A 933 46.65 32.05 25.45
CA GLN A 933 48.09 31.97 25.72
C GLN A 933 48.45 30.54 26.13
N ALA A 934 49.42 29.94 25.45
CA ALA A 934 49.92 28.61 25.76
C ALA A 934 50.92 28.63 26.92
N ASP A 935 50.73 27.79 27.94
CA ASP A 935 51.73 27.51 28.98
C ASP A 935 52.05 26.00 29.02
N PHE A 936 53.11 25.62 29.73
CA PHE A 936 53.54 24.21 29.81
C PHE A 936 52.50 23.27 30.46
N LYS A 937 51.45 23.79 31.11
CA LYS A 937 50.34 22.95 31.61
C LYS A 937 49.44 22.48 30.47
N LEU A 938 49.51 23.09 29.29
CA LEU A 938 48.82 22.59 28.11
C LEU A 938 49.52 21.37 27.47
N ASN A 939 50.74 21.00 27.87
CA ASN A 939 51.43 19.84 27.27
C ASN A 939 50.70 18.50 27.48
N GLY A 940 50.77 17.61 26.49
CA GLY A 940 50.26 16.24 26.54
C GLY A 940 49.14 15.93 25.54
N SER A 941 48.65 14.70 25.57
CA SER A 941 47.64 14.20 24.64
C SER A 941 46.22 14.59 25.05
N TYR A 942 45.45 15.11 24.09
CA TYR A 942 44.04 15.43 24.24
C TYR A 942 43.17 14.52 23.38
N PHE A 943 41.93 14.31 23.80
CA PHE A 943 40.90 13.67 22.99
C PHE A 943 39.54 14.35 23.19
N CYS A 944 38.63 14.11 22.24
CA CYS A 944 37.26 14.60 22.29
C CYS A 944 36.30 13.46 22.65
N GLU A 945 35.30 13.75 23.48
CA GLU A 945 34.05 13.02 23.58
C GLU A 945 32.93 13.88 22.98
N TYR A 946 31.88 13.25 22.48
CA TYR A 946 30.66 13.93 22.03
C TYR A 946 29.45 13.18 22.60
N HIS A 947 28.48 13.93 23.14
CA HIS A 947 27.24 13.37 23.64
C HIS A 947 26.05 14.29 23.35
N LYS A 948 24.93 13.67 22.97
CA LYS A 948 23.68 14.37 22.63
C LYS A 948 22.60 13.99 23.63
N LYS A 949 21.92 14.99 24.18
CA LYS A 949 20.74 14.81 25.03
C LYS A 949 19.48 14.90 24.15
N LEU A 950 18.75 13.79 24.06
CA LEU A 950 17.38 13.73 23.56
C LEU A 950 16.41 13.92 24.74
N PRO A 951 15.08 14.04 24.51
CA PRO A 951 14.11 14.22 25.60
C PRO A 951 14.16 13.11 26.66
N GLU A 952 14.37 11.85 26.24
CA GLU A 952 14.26 10.66 27.10
C GLU A 952 15.60 9.94 27.34
N GLN A 953 16.64 10.21 26.54
CA GLN A 953 17.92 9.48 26.57
C GLN A 953 19.12 10.41 26.33
N MET A 954 20.30 10.01 26.79
CA MET A 954 21.58 10.63 26.38
C MET A 954 22.39 9.64 25.55
N ILE A 955 22.69 10.02 24.30
CA ILE A 955 23.54 9.27 23.38
C ILE A 955 24.99 9.67 23.65
N TYR A 956 25.86 8.71 23.91
CA TYR A 956 27.31 8.91 24.04
C TYR A 956 28.00 8.30 22.81
N TYR A 957 28.83 9.09 22.12
CA TYR A 957 29.58 8.62 20.97
C TYR A 957 30.87 7.91 21.44
N PRO A 958 31.39 6.93 20.68
CA PRO A 958 32.65 6.28 21.02
C PRO A 958 33.80 7.29 21.14
N GLN A 959 34.76 7.04 22.04
CA GLN A 959 35.85 7.98 22.33
C GLN A 959 36.61 8.40 21.06
N GLY A 960 36.84 9.70 20.91
CA GLY A 960 37.55 10.30 19.78
C GLY A 960 39.02 9.90 19.70
N ASN A 961 39.65 10.26 18.58
CA ASN A 961 41.10 10.11 18.42
C ASN A 961 41.88 11.08 19.34
N THR A 962 43.16 10.77 19.54
CA THR A 962 44.08 11.60 20.34
C THR A 962 44.94 12.49 19.47
N ALA A 963 45.20 13.71 19.91
CA ALA A 963 46.26 14.58 19.37
C ALA A 963 47.13 15.15 20.49
N ASP A 964 48.44 15.16 20.26
CA ASP A 964 49.43 15.71 21.20
C ASP A 964 49.64 17.21 20.99
N LEU A 965 49.75 17.94 22.09
CA LEU A 965 50.16 19.35 22.11
C LEU A 965 51.47 19.50 22.88
N THR A 966 52.45 20.14 22.24
CA THR A 966 53.77 20.44 22.83
C THR A 966 54.00 21.94 22.79
N VAL A 967 53.98 22.58 23.96
CA VAL A 967 54.38 23.98 24.13
C VAL A 967 55.88 24.05 24.36
N LYS A 968 56.60 24.74 23.47
CA LYS A 968 58.05 24.93 23.49
C LYS A 968 58.44 26.40 23.60
N VAL A 969 59.72 26.66 23.85
CA VAL A 969 60.30 28.00 23.82
C VAL A 969 61.32 28.04 22.69
N LYS A 970 61.08 28.87 21.68
CA LYS A 970 61.99 29.09 20.55
C LYS A 970 62.68 30.44 20.68
N LEU A 971 64.01 30.44 20.66
CA LEU A 971 64.85 31.64 20.72
C LEU A 971 65.69 31.74 19.45
N GLU A 972 65.67 32.90 18.79
CA GLU A 972 66.48 33.14 17.59
C GLU A 972 67.97 33.25 17.92
N LYS A 973 68.84 33.11 16.90
CA LYS A 973 70.28 33.34 17.09
C LYS A 973 70.53 34.85 17.19
N PRO A 974 71.14 35.36 18.28
CA PRO A 974 71.40 36.78 18.42
C PRO A 974 72.44 37.27 17.40
N SER A 975 72.36 38.55 17.05
CA SER A 975 73.38 39.26 16.32
C SER A 975 74.47 39.77 17.28
N ILE A 976 75.68 39.93 16.73
CA ILE A 976 76.83 40.53 17.39
C ILE A 976 77.41 41.60 16.47
N SER A 977 77.76 42.76 17.03
CA SER A 977 78.31 43.90 16.29
C SER A 977 79.22 44.74 17.17
N LEU A 978 80.01 45.61 16.54
CA LEU A 978 80.84 46.58 17.24
C LEU A 978 80.17 47.96 17.16
N THR A 979 80.03 48.63 18.30
CA THR A 979 79.58 50.02 18.37
C THR A 979 80.75 50.95 18.66
N SER A 980 80.74 52.11 18.00
CA SER A 980 81.70 53.20 18.22
C SER A 980 80.90 54.47 18.49
N GLY A 981 81.21 55.16 19.59
CA GLY A 981 80.40 56.25 20.16
C GLY A 981 80.23 57.52 19.32
N HIS A 982 80.61 57.50 18.04
CA HIS A 982 80.49 58.62 17.11
C HIS A 982 79.68 58.32 15.83
N ALA A 983 79.12 57.11 15.65
CA ALA A 983 78.23 56.83 14.52
C ALA A 983 77.26 55.65 14.76
N MET A 984 75.96 55.85 14.51
CA MET A 984 74.99 54.77 14.35
C MET A 984 75.18 54.09 12.98
N VAL A 985 76.18 53.21 12.85
CA VAL A 985 76.32 52.34 11.67
C VAL A 985 76.64 50.91 12.13
N ILE A 986 75.67 50.02 11.97
CA ILE A 986 75.80 48.60 12.32
C ILE A 986 76.62 47.89 11.23
N PHE A 987 77.94 47.99 11.31
CA PHE A 987 78.83 47.13 10.55
C PHE A 987 79.04 45.81 11.30
N SER A 988 78.78 44.69 10.64
CA SER A 988 79.06 43.32 11.13
C SER A 988 80.10 42.62 10.25
N PRO A 989 81.35 43.12 10.20
CA PRO A 989 82.44 42.39 9.56
C PRO A 989 82.84 41.22 10.47
N VAL A 990 83.16 40.07 9.87
CA VAL A 990 83.55 38.87 10.64
C VAL A 990 84.84 39.09 11.45
N LYS A 991 85.68 40.06 11.05
CA LYS A 991 86.95 40.40 11.70
C LYS A 991 87.14 41.91 11.82
N ILE A 992 87.62 42.33 12.99
CA ILE A 992 87.89 43.72 13.38
C ILE A 992 89.30 43.82 13.96
N SER A 993 89.96 44.96 13.74
CA SER A 993 91.22 45.33 14.39
C SER A 993 91.06 46.64 15.15
N VAL A 994 91.50 46.69 16.41
CA VAL A 994 91.39 47.85 17.31
C VAL A 994 92.77 48.22 17.85
N THR A 995 93.07 49.51 18.00
CA THR A 995 94.33 49.99 18.59
C THR A 995 94.38 49.78 20.10
N LYS A 996 95.50 49.26 20.60
CA LYS A 996 95.75 49.06 22.04
C LYS A 996 95.51 50.35 22.84
N GLY A 997 94.88 50.22 24.01
CA GLY A 997 94.51 51.36 24.87
C GLY A 997 93.34 52.20 24.36
N SER A 998 92.65 51.77 23.29
CA SER A 998 91.37 52.36 22.87
C SER A 998 90.21 51.67 23.60
N PRO A 999 89.14 52.40 23.98
CA PRO A 999 87.91 51.78 24.47
C PRO A 999 87.17 51.07 23.32
N PHE A 1000 86.50 49.96 23.62
CA PHE A 1000 85.61 49.30 22.66
C PHE A 1000 84.33 48.76 23.32
N HIS A 1001 83.29 48.63 22.51
CA HIS A 1001 81.99 48.10 22.91
C HIS A 1001 81.57 46.99 21.94
N ILE A 1002 81.17 45.84 22.49
CA ILE A 1002 80.49 44.78 21.72
C ILE A 1002 79.01 44.83 22.05
N THR A 1003 78.18 45.04 21.04
CA THR A 1003 76.72 45.04 21.16
C THR A 1003 76.17 43.68 20.74
N CYS A 1004 75.56 42.98 21.69
CA CYS A 1004 74.71 41.83 21.42
C CYS A 1004 73.26 42.30 21.21
N ALA A 1005 72.53 41.76 20.23
CA ALA A 1005 71.11 42.07 20.05
C ALA A 1005 70.29 40.86 19.54
N ILE A 1006 69.00 40.84 19.82
CA ILE A 1006 68.10 39.74 19.45
C ILE A 1006 66.68 40.24 19.15
N HIS A 1007 65.99 39.58 18.22
CA HIS A 1007 64.54 39.64 18.12
C HIS A 1007 63.92 38.53 18.97
N SER A 1008 63.09 38.89 19.95
CA SER A 1008 62.48 37.96 20.90
C SER A 1008 61.15 38.49 21.38
N THR A 1009 60.14 37.62 21.49
CA THR A 1009 58.87 37.91 22.16
C THR A 1009 58.98 37.87 23.69
N TYR A 1010 60.04 37.27 24.23
CA TYR A 1010 60.26 37.07 25.66
C TYR A 1010 61.17 38.17 26.22
N SER A 1011 60.57 39.08 27.01
CA SER A 1011 61.22 40.23 27.65
C SER A 1011 62.04 39.85 28.89
N GLY A 1012 63.00 40.70 29.26
CA GLY A 1012 63.71 40.59 30.56
C GLY A 1012 64.79 39.52 30.62
N GLY A 1013 65.29 39.06 29.46
CA GLY A 1013 66.43 38.16 29.40
C GLY A 1013 67.77 38.85 29.65
N MET A 1014 68.82 38.03 29.73
CA MET A 1014 70.21 38.42 29.92
C MET A 1014 71.01 38.04 28.68
N PHE A 1015 71.94 38.89 28.26
CA PHE A 1015 72.98 38.52 27.31
C PHE A 1015 74.24 38.02 28.04
N TYR A 1016 74.86 37.00 27.47
CA TYR A 1016 76.16 36.46 27.87
C TYR A 1016 77.10 36.61 26.67
N LEU A 1017 78.25 37.25 26.88
CA LEU A 1017 79.30 37.34 25.87
C LEU A 1017 80.35 36.26 26.15
N ALA A 1018 80.43 35.27 25.26
CA ALA A 1018 81.46 34.24 25.26
C ALA A 1018 82.68 34.69 24.46
N ARG A 1019 83.84 34.09 24.76
CA ARG A 1019 85.04 34.14 23.93
C ARG A 1019 85.60 32.73 23.80
N SER A 1020 86.01 32.34 22.59
CA SER A 1020 86.49 31.00 22.28
C SER A 1020 87.59 30.56 23.26
N GLY A 1021 87.39 29.39 23.89
CA GLY A 1021 88.31 28.83 24.90
C GLY A 1021 88.23 29.44 26.31
N LYS A 1022 87.21 30.27 26.63
CA LYS A 1022 87.00 30.83 27.97
C LYS A 1022 85.51 30.82 28.36
N SER A 1023 85.25 30.85 29.67
CA SER A 1023 83.89 31.03 30.22
C SER A 1023 83.29 32.38 29.80
N PHE A 1024 81.96 32.46 29.82
CA PHE A 1024 81.21 33.70 29.59
C PHE A 1024 81.67 34.84 30.52
N THR A 1025 81.56 36.08 30.05
CA THR A 1025 81.65 37.27 30.91
C THR A 1025 80.45 37.37 31.86
N GLU A 1026 80.49 38.30 32.82
CA GLU A 1026 79.31 38.66 33.60
C GLU A 1026 78.12 38.98 32.67
N PRO A 1027 76.92 38.42 32.94
CA PRO A 1027 75.76 38.64 32.09
C PRO A 1027 75.22 40.06 32.22
N LYS A 1028 74.87 40.68 31.09
CA LYS A 1028 74.26 42.01 31.04
C LYS A 1028 72.75 41.89 30.85
N PRO A 1029 71.91 42.62 31.61
CA PRO A 1029 70.47 42.64 31.39
C PRO A 1029 70.16 43.27 30.04
N ALA A 1030 69.29 42.63 29.27
CA ALA A 1030 68.94 43.11 27.94
C ALA A 1030 67.91 44.25 28.04
N PHE A 1031 68.21 45.39 27.40
CA PHE A 1031 67.34 46.55 27.33
C PHE A 1031 66.83 46.77 25.91
N GLY A 1032 65.66 47.38 25.76
CA GLY A 1032 65.01 47.55 24.46
C GLY A 1032 63.51 47.81 24.58
N HIS A 1033 62.83 47.75 23.43
CA HIS A 1033 61.39 47.99 23.33
C HIS A 1033 60.72 46.95 22.43
N THR A 1034 59.45 46.66 22.74
CA THR A 1034 58.56 45.66 22.10
C THR A 1034 59.19 44.27 21.95
N ILE A 1035 59.91 44.02 20.86
CA ILE A 1035 60.45 42.70 20.48
C ILE A 1035 61.94 42.72 20.12
N PHE A 1036 62.64 43.85 20.31
CA PHE A 1036 64.06 43.96 20.02
C PHE A 1036 64.83 44.38 21.28
N TYR A 1037 65.77 43.54 21.68
CA TYR A 1037 66.54 43.68 22.92
C TYR A 1037 68.03 43.64 22.63
N MET A 1038 68.81 44.46 23.32
CA MET A 1038 70.27 44.55 23.18
C MET A 1038 70.97 44.66 24.53
N ALA A 1039 72.27 44.39 24.55
CA ALA A 1039 73.16 44.76 25.64
C ALA A 1039 74.57 45.07 25.13
N ASP A 1040 75.17 46.10 25.70
CA ASP A 1040 76.54 46.53 25.40
C ASP A 1040 77.52 46.01 26.45
N PHE A 1041 78.60 45.41 25.96
CA PHE A 1041 79.73 44.94 26.76
C PHE A 1041 80.90 45.92 26.56
N GLU A 1042 81.13 46.74 27.57
CA GLU A 1042 82.15 47.80 27.56
C GLU A 1042 83.52 47.28 28.00
N PHE A 1043 84.56 47.73 27.31
CA PHE A 1043 85.95 47.42 27.60
C PHE A 1043 86.77 48.73 27.57
N PRO A 1044 87.13 49.32 28.72
CA PRO A 1044 87.71 50.67 28.78
C PRO A 1044 89.07 50.83 28.10
N GLU A 1045 89.93 49.82 28.16
CA GLU A 1045 91.24 49.78 27.50
C GLU A 1045 91.46 48.39 26.90
N ILE A 1046 91.48 48.25 25.57
CA ILE A 1046 91.82 46.98 24.93
C ILE A 1046 93.32 46.67 25.02
N ASP A 1047 93.67 45.44 25.39
CA ASP A 1047 95.03 44.92 25.37
C ASP A 1047 95.09 43.57 24.63
N PHE A 1048 96.30 43.08 24.31
CA PHE A 1048 96.50 41.80 23.61
C PHE A 1048 95.84 40.62 24.32
N LYS A 1049 95.68 40.69 25.65
CA LYS A 1049 94.93 39.71 26.46
C LYS A 1049 93.46 39.55 26.02
N ASP A 1050 92.89 40.52 25.30
CA ASP A 1050 91.49 40.60 24.88
C ASP A 1050 91.26 40.16 23.41
N GLN A 1051 92.32 39.93 22.64
CA GLN A 1051 92.23 39.41 21.28
C GLN A 1051 91.60 38.00 21.21
N GLY A 1052 90.61 37.81 20.35
CA GLY A 1052 89.99 36.50 20.12
C GLY A 1052 88.61 36.56 19.45
N ASP A 1053 87.97 35.40 19.38
CA ASP A 1053 86.70 35.22 18.69
C ASP A 1053 85.56 35.22 19.72
N TYR A 1054 84.62 36.15 19.56
CA TYR A 1054 83.52 36.42 20.49
C TYR A 1054 82.16 35.96 19.95
N SER A 1055 81.25 35.53 20.82
CA SER A 1055 79.84 35.26 20.47
C SER A 1055 78.87 35.61 21.59
N CYS A 1056 77.65 35.99 21.22
CA CYS A 1056 76.55 36.29 22.14
C CYS A 1056 75.65 35.06 22.33
N VAL A 1057 75.15 34.87 23.55
CA VAL A 1057 74.01 34.01 23.88
C VAL A 1057 72.97 34.86 24.63
N TYR A 1058 71.69 34.72 24.29
CA TYR A 1058 70.58 35.32 25.04
C TYR A 1058 69.91 34.25 25.88
N ALA A 1059 69.70 34.50 27.17
CA ALA A 1059 68.95 33.61 28.05
C ALA A 1059 67.73 34.32 28.67
N VAL A 1060 66.62 33.60 28.82
CA VAL A 1060 65.39 34.13 29.46
C VAL A 1060 64.76 33.08 30.37
N ASN A 1061 64.23 33.53 31.51
CA ASN A 1061 63.55 32.67 32.48
C ASN A 1061 62.04 32.68 32.23
N ILE A 1062 61.48 31.52 31.86
CA ILE A 1062 60.05 31.34 31.60
C ILE A 1062 59.53 30.25 32.54
N SER A 1063 58.53 30.57 33.35
CA SER A 1063 57.98 29.66 34.38
C SER A 1063 59.06 29.02 35.28
N SER A 1064 60.08 29.80 35.65
CA SER A 1064 61.26 29.39 36.44
C SER A 1064 62.25 28.44 35.76
N ILE A 1065 62.13 28.22 34.44
CA ILE A 1065 63.10 27.47 33.63
C ILE A 1065 63.90 28.44 32.76
N SER A 1066 65.23 28.32 32.75
CA SER A 1066 66.13 29.13 31.94
C SER A 1066 66.33 28.54 30.55
N PHE A 1067 65.88 29.24 29.52
CA PHE A 1067 66.06 28.89 28.12
C PHE A 1067 67.14 29.76 27.48
N CYS A 1068 68.04 29.14 26.74
CA CYS A 1068 69.18 29.77 26.09
C CYS A 1068 69.06 29.71 24.55
N SER A 1069 69.38 30.81 23.88
CA SER A 1069 69.51 30.86 22.43
C SER A 1069 70.70 30.01 21.97
N PRO A 1070 70.71 29.53 20.71
CA PRO A 1070 71.97 29.13 20.10
C PRO A 1070 72.91 30.34 20.03
N PRO A 1071 74.25 30.15 20.02
CA PRO A 1071 75.19 31.27 19.92
C PRO A 1071 75.06 32.07 18.62
N SER A 1072 75.46 33.35 18.68
CA SER A 1072 75.64 34.20 17.49
C SER A 1072 76.71 33.65 16.55
N LYS A 1073 76.81 34.26 15.36
CA LYS A 1073 78.05 34.17 14.55
C LYS A 1073 79.24 34.70 15.37
N LEU A 1074 80.45 34.24 15.06
CA LEU A 1074 81.68 34.70 15.71
C LEU A 1074 82.09 36.09 15.19
N LEU A 1075 82.56 36.95 16.10
CA LEU A 1075 83.21 38.23 15.81
C LEU A 1075 84.69 38.15 16.24
N GLN A 1076 85.61 38.19 15.29
CA GLN A 1076 87.05 38.12 15.57
C GLN A 1076 87.62 39.51 15.88
N VAL A 1077 88.18 39.71 17.08
CA VAL A 1077 88.79 40.99 17.51
C VAL A 1077 90.30 40.84 17.59
N THR A 1078 91.04 41.72 16.90
CA THR A 1078 92.51 41.76 16.79
C THR A 1078 93.06 43.06 17.36
N VAL A 1079 94.25 43.07 17.97
CA VAL A 1079 94.83 44.27 18.62
C VAL A 1079 96.07 44.79 17.88
N LEU A 1080 96.18 46.12 17.73
CA LEU A 1080 97.25 46.83 17.00
C LEU A 1080 98.07 47.78 17.90
N GLU A 1081 99.36 47.93 17.62
CA GLU A 1081 100.26 48.86 18.33
C GLU A 1081 100.26 50.29 17.75
N THR A 1082 100.63 51.26 18.60
CA THR A 1082 100.74 52.69 18.25
C THR A 1082 102.19 53.13 18.18
N SER A 1083 102.62 53.74 17.06
CA SER A 1083 103.93 54.39 16.89
C SER A 1083 103.76 55.84 16.40
N SER A 1084 104.69 56.74 16.73
CA SER A 1084 104.45 58.19 16.64
C SER A 1084 105.63 59.06 16.13
N SER A 1085 105.35 59.84 15.07
CA SER A 1085 106.17 60.94 14.47
C SER A 1085 107.47 60.52 13.75
N SER A 1086 107.88 61.15 12.64
CA SER A 1086 108.17 62.59 12.46
C SER A 1086 108.16 63.03 10.96
N VAL A 1087 107.57 64.19 10.61
CA VAL A 1087 108.19 65.52 10.26
C VAL A 1087 108.61 65.76 8.78
N ILE A 1088 107.71 66.46 8.06
CA ILE A 1088 107.89 67.60 7.12
C ILE A 1088 109.01 67.60 6.03
N ALA A 1089 108.61 67.57 4.74
CA ALA A 1089 108.97 68.49 3.62
C ALA A 1089 108.54 67.88 2.26
N GLY A 1090 108.10 68.58 1.21
CA GLY A 1090 107.80 70.01 1.01
C GLY A 1090 106.99 70.27 -0.29
N VAL A 1091 106.57 71.51 -0.53
CA VAL A 1091 105.82 72.02 -1.72
C VAL A 1091 106.74 72.00 -2.98
N VAL A 1092 106.37 71.88 -4.26
CA VAL A 1092 105.25 72.37 -5.13
C VAL A 1092 105.10 71.34 -6.30
N VAL A 1093 103.95 71.05 -6.93
CA VAL A 1093 103.35 71.76 -8.10
C VAL A 1093 101.91 71.29 -8.30
N GLY A 1094 100.96 72.23 -8.24
CA GLY A 1094 99.65 72.07 -8.86
C GLY A 1094 99.59 72.87 -10.16
N LEU A 1095 99.72 72.20 -11.32
CA LEU A 1095 99.41 72.78 -12.65
C LEU A 1095 99.31 71.78 -13.82
N VAL A 1096 99.39 70.46 -13.60
CA VAL A 1096 99.38 69.44 -14.68
C VAL A 1096 98.15 68.51 -14.65
N LEU A 1097 97.22 68.71 -13.69
CA LEU A 1097 96.00 67.89 -13.54
C LEU A 1097 94.88 68.20 -14.56
N LEU A 1098 95.15 69.02 -15.58
CA LEU A 1098 94.14 69.60 -16.48
C LEU A 1098 94.42 69.41 -17.98
N LEU A 1099 95.44 68.61 -18.36
CA LEU A 1099 95.82 68.40 -19.77
C LEU A 1099 95.89 66.95 -20.25
N ILE A 1100 95.74 65.94 -19.38
CA ILE A 1100 95.80 64.52 -19.76
C ILE A 1100 94.40 63.86 -19.86
N LEU A 1101 93.36 64.48 -19.30
CA LEU A 1101 91.96 63.99 -19.39
C LEU A 1101 91.22 64.41 -20.67
N LEU A 1102 91.83 65.20 -21.57
CA LEU A 1102 91.18 65.73 -22.78
C LEU A 1102 92.02 65.60 -24.07
N VAL A 1103 92.84 64.55 -24.18
CA VAL A 1103 93.51 64.19 -25.45
C VAL A 1103 93.09 62.79 -25.89
N ILE A 1104 91.96 62.74 -26.62
CA ILE A 1104 91.55 61.74 -27.61
C ILE A 1104 91.79 60.26 -27.22
N GLY A 1105 90.77 59.45 -26.94
CA GLY A 1105 89.64 59.25 -27.84
C GLY A 1105 90.01 58.58 -29.20
N PHE A 1106 91.28 58.19 -29.41
CA PHE A 1106 91.79 57.81 -30.74
C PHE A 1106 92.31 56.37 -30.90
N PHE A 1107 92.07 55.49 -29.94
CA PHE A 1107 92.11 54.04 -30.13
C PHE A 1107 90.76 53.47 -29.68
N VAL A 1108 89.68 53.64 -30.45
CA VAL A 1108 89.52 53.29 -31.89
C VAL A 1108 89.94 51.81 -32.07
N TRP A 1109 88.99 50.89 -31.89
CA TRP A 1109 88.10 50.43 -32.97
C TRP A 1109 88.81 49.64 -34.08
N LYS A 1110 89.54 48.58 -33.68
CA LYS A 1110 89.41 47.28 -34.36
C LYS A 1110 88.75 46.31 -33.37
N LYS A 1111 87.53 45.85 -33.64
CA LYS A 1111 87.12 44.86 -34.65
C LYS A 1111 87.84 43.51 -34.43
N LYS A 1112 87.17 42.43 -34.03
CA LYS A 1112 85.96 41.75 -34.59
C LYS A 1112 86.28 40.99 -35.87
N TRP A 1113 86.31 39.65 -35.79
CA TRP A 1113 85.97 38.61 -36.81
C TRP A 1113 86.49 37.25 -36.32
N ARG A 1114 85.86 36.07 -36.54
CA ARG A 1114 84.60 35.60 -37.20
C ARG A 1114 84.23 34.25 -36.51
N GLY A 1115 83.03 33.66 -36.58
CA GLY A 1115 81.74 34.11 -37.10
C GLY A 1115 80.85 32.98 -37.66
N VAL A 1116 79.54 33.00 -37.32
CA VAL A 1116 78.36 32.73 -38.20
C VAL A 1116 78.10 31.28 -38.67
N GLY A 1117 76.85 30.76 -38.77
CA GLY A 1117 75.49 31.36 -38.62
C GLY A 1117 74.42 30.37 -38.11
N ILE A 1118 73.23 30.79 -37.64
CA ILE A 1118 72.02 31.27 -38.39
C ILE A 1118 71.34 30.11 -39.17
N VAL A 1119 70.01 29.88 -39.21
CA VAL A 1119 68.77 30.59 -38.73
C VAL A 1119 68.08 29.74 -37.61
N VAL A 1120 66.84 29.92 -37.11
CA VAL A 1120 65.61 30.70 -37.47
C VAL A 1120 64.99 31.34 -36.18
N GLN A 1121 63.70 31.70 -36.18
CA GLN A 1121 62.87 32.08 -35.03
C GLN A 1121 61.50 31.38 -35.12
N PHE A 1122 60.74 31.35 -34.01
CA PHE A 1122 59.47 32.08 -33.92
C PHE A 1122 59.14 32.43 -32.45
N SER A 1123 58.25 33.39 -32.22
CA SER A 1123 57.87 33.88 -30.88
C SER A 1123 56.48 34.48 -30.90
N ASN A 1124 55.69 34.23 -29.85
CA ASN A 1124 54.52 34.98 -29.36
C ASN A 1124 53.95 34.24 -28.12
N ARG A 1125 52.96 34.74 -27.35
CA ARG A 1125 52.64 36.08 -26.78
C ARG A 1125 51.38 35.89 -25.91
N LEU A 1126 51.12 36.80 -24.97
CA LEU A 1126 50.00 36.75 -24.03
C LEU A 1126 48.59 36.74 -24.68
N GLU A 1127 47.68 35.96 -24.09
CA GLU A 1127 46.26 36.29 -23.76
C GLU A 1127 45.28 36.73 -24.89
N PRO A 1128 43.99 37.05 -24.60
CA PRO A 1128 42.97 36.14 -24.05
C PRO A 1128 41.61 36.22 -24.79
N LYS A 1129 40.64 35.30 -24.57
CA LYS A 1129 39.19 35.65 -24.53
C LYS A 1129 38.21 34.57 -24.01
N LYS A 1130 36.97 35.03 -23.82
CA LYS A 1130 35.79 34.37 -23.22
C LYS A 1130 34.94 33.56 -24.20
N GLN A 1131 34.06 32.73 -23.62
CA GLN A 1131 32.67 32.40 -24.04
C GLN A 1131 32.45 31.58 -25.32
N GLY A 1132 31.63 30.52 -25.19
CA GLY A 1132 30.30 30.56 -25.80
C GLY A 1132 29.80 29.30 -26.53
N LEU A 1133 28.88 28.59 -25.86
CA LEU A 1133 27.77 27.79 -26.41
C LEU A 1133 28.05 26.51 -27.22
N ASP A 1134 27.07 25.62 -27.10
CA ASP A 1134 27.01 24.25 -27.60
C ASP A 1134 26.83 24.14 -29.12
N GLU A 1135 27.30 23.04 -29.70
CA GLU A 1135 26.44 22.25 -30.61
C GLU A 1135 26.82 20.76 -30.62
N ARG A 1136 25.94 19.90 -31.15
CA ARG A 1136 25.84 18.48 -30.79
C ARG A 1136 25.70 17.58 -32.03
N SER A 1137 26.70 16.77 -32.36
CA SER A 1137 26.52 15.65 -33.31
C SER A 1137 27.56 14.52 -33.21
N ASN A 1138 27.04 13.31 -33.01
CA ASN A 1138 27.42 11.98 -33.53
C ASN A 1138 28.68 11.82 -34.42
N GLY A 1139 29.40 10.69 -34.29
CA GLY A 1139 30.37 10.25 -35.31
C GLY A 1139 31.22 9.01 -34.97
N ALA A 1140 30.66 7.82 -35.20
CA ALA A 1140 31.21 6.49 -34.92
C ALA A 1140 32.57 6.10 -35.57
N LEU A 1141 33.22 5.08 -34.97
CA LEU A 1141 33.98 3.95 -35.60
C LEU A 1141 35.11 4.26 -36.61
N ASP A 1142 36.38 3.95 -36.28
CA ASP A 1142 37.08 2.67 -36.63
C ASP A 1142 37.98 2.89 -37.88
N GLU A 1143 39.08 2.18 -38.21
CA GLU A 1143 39.89 1.05 -37.68
C GLU A 1143 41.40 1.52 -37.76
N ARG A 1144 42.54 0.83 -37.59
CA ARG A 1144 42.99 -0.57 -37.37
C ARG A 1144 44.46 -0.59 -36.90
N GLU A 1145 44.89 -1.67 -36.21
CA GLU A 1145 46.14 -2.46 -36.43
C GLU A 1145 46.80 -3.04 -35.15
N ARG A 1146 46.62 -4.36 -34.96
CA ARG A 1146 47.69 -5.40 -34.80
C ARG A 1146 48.64 -5.40 -33.56
N THR A 1147 48.94 -6.53 -32.89
CA THR A 1147 48.50 -7.96 -32.99
C THR A 1147 48.84 -8.77 -31.70
N ASN A 1148 48.32 -10.01 -31.60
CA ASN A 1148 48.69 -11.14 -30.69
C ASN A 1148 48.12 -11.06 -29.24
N GLN A 1149 47.12 -11.87 -28.80
CA GLN A 1149 46.99 -13.35 -28.58
C GLN A 1149 47.40 -13.77 -27.12
N LEU A 1150 46.47 -14.12 -26.18
CA LEU A 1150 45.69 -15.38 -25.98
C LEU A 1150 46.57 -16.57 -25.48
N TYR A 1151 46.27 -17.40 -24.45
CA TYR A 1151 45.08 -17.87 -23.67
C TYR A 1151 45.54 -18.19 -22.19
N GLU A 1152 44.78 -18.44 -21.11
CA GLU A 1152 43.39 -18.18 -20.63
C GLU A 1152 43.23 -18.47 -19.09
N LYS A 1153 42.01 -18.28 -18.53
CA LYS A 1153 41.34 -18.85 -17.31
C LYS A 1153 42.08 -19.38 -16.05
N GLY A 1154 41.43 -19.15 -14.90
CA GLY A 1154 41.38 -20.06 -13.72
C GLY A 1154 41.99 -19.49 -12.42
N GLN A 1155 41.46 -19.60 -11.19
CA GLN A 1155 40.17 -19.91 -10.52
C GLN A 1155 40.49 -20.61 -9.18
N GLN A 1156 39.81 -20.20 -8.09
CA GLN A 1156 39.68 -20.87 -6.76
C GLN A 1156 40.89 -21.07 -5.81
N ALA A 1157 40.78 -20.38 -4.66
CA ALA A 1157 40.57 -20.95 -3.31
C ALA A 1157 41.75 -21.44 -2.41
N ASP A 1158 41.42 -21.36 -1.10
CA ASP A 1158 41.85 -22.16 0.05
C ASP A 1158 43.26 -22.08 0.71
N SER A 1159 43.28 -21.30 1.81
CA SER A 1159 43.21 -21.84 3.19
C SER A 1159 44.49 -22.02 4.04
N MET A 1160 44.21 -22.11 5.36
CA MET A 1160 45.02 -22.54 6.52
C MET A 1160 46.24 -21.72 7.02
N LYS A 1161 46.09 -21.23 8.27
CA LYS A 1161 46.91 -21.49 9.48
C LYS A 1161 48.38 -21.90 9.24
N ALA A 1162 49.38 -21.35 9.94
CA ALA A 1162 49.51 -21.46 11.40
C ALA A 1162 50.71 -20.68 11.99
N THR A 1163 50.73 -20.54 13.33
CA THR A 1163 51.90 -20.47 14.26
C THR A 1163 53.22 -19.83 13.78
N GLY A 1164 53.59 -18.69 14.36
CA GLY A 1164 54.91 -18.06 14.16
C GLY A 1164 55.97 -18.39 15.23
N THR A 1165 57.13 -17.74 15.10
CA THR A 1165 58.23 -17.69 16.08
C THR A 1165 59.07 -16.41 15.90
N SER A 1166 59.69 -15.95 17.00
CA SER A 1166 60.83 -15.00 17.03
C SER A 1166 62.17 -15.79 16.94
N PRO A 1167 63.40 -15.20 16.92
CA PRO A 1167 63.78 -13.78 17.15
C PRO A 1167 64.87 -13.20 16.18
N ASP A 1168 65.34 -11.97 16.46
CA ASP A 1168 66.66 -11.36 16.12
C ASP A 1168 67.05 -11.23 14.61
N SER A 1169 67.89 -10.31 14.09
CA SER A 1169 68.52 -9.02 14.48
C SER A 1169 69.21 -8.44 13.18
N GLU A 1170 69.89 -7.28 13.05
CA GLU A 1170 70.30 -6.20 13.97
C GLU A 1170 70.59 -4.87 13.18
N SER A 1171 70.10 -3.72 13.68
CA SER A 1171 70.67 -2.35 13.52
C SER A 1171 70.72 -1.58 12.16
N ILE A 1172 70.97 -0.26 12.30
CA ILE A 1172 71.35 0.78 11.31
C ILE A 1172 70.28 1.16 10.25
N GLY A 1173 69.83 2.42 10.16
CA GLY A 1173 70.11 3.58 11.01
C GLY A 1173 69.49 4.87 10.46
N GLU A 1174 68.77 5.61 11.30
CA GLU A 1174 68.09 6.85 10.89
C GLU A 1174 69.04 8.04 10.77
N LYS A 1175 68.72 8.97 9.85
CA LYS A 1175 69.27 10.33 9.85
C LYS A 1175 68.35 11.23 10.66
N ALA A 1176 68.76 11.61 11.86
CA ALA A 1176 68.06 12.61 12.65
C ALA A 1176 68.01 13.97 11.90
N PRO A 1177 66.87 14.68 11.92
CA PRO A 1177 66.80 16.10 11.56
C PRO A 1177 67.55 16.98 12.59
N GLU A 1178 68.03 18.16 12.18
CA GLU A 1178 68.56 19.14 13.13
C GLU A 1178 67.42 19.78 13.94
N ASP A 1179 67.33 19.46 15.23
CA ASP A 1179 66.35 20.04 16.15
C ASP A 1179 66.66 21.52 16.47
N LEU A 1180 65.60 22.34 16.51
CA LEU A 1180 65.62 23.79 16.69
C LEU A 1180 64.61 24.26 17.76
N ALA A 1181 64.35 23.44 18.78
CA ALA A 1181 63.88 23.92 20.08
C ALA A 1181 64.96 24.77 20.80
N GLY A 1182 64.54 25.74 21.63
CA GLY A 1182 65.45 26.48 22.50
C GLY A 1182 65.91 25.60 23.67
N ARG A 1183 67.22 25.42 23.82
CA ARG A 1183 67.80 24.55 24.85
C ARG A 1183 67.60 25.11 26.24
N VAL A 1184 67.41 24.24 27.23
CA VAL A 1184 67.51 24.63 28.64
C VAL A 1184 68.99 24.92 28.93
N CYS A 1185 69.30 26.03 29.63
CA CYS A 1185 70.66 26.54 29.73
C CYS A 1185 71.69 25.60 30.39
N TYR A 1186 71.26 24.51 31.03
CA TYR A 1186 72.14 23.45 31.56
C TYR A 1186 72.76 22.55 30.47
N GLU A 1187 72.26 22.57 29.23
CA GLU A 1187 72.82 21.81 28.08
C GLU A 1187 74.01 22.53 27.40
N LEU A 1188 74.65 23.47 28.10
CA LEU A 1188 75.79 24.28 27.63
C LEU A 1188 76.98 24.19 28.61
N GLU A 1189 77.29 22.98 29.10
CA GLU A 1189 78.53 22.75 29.83
C GLU A 1189 79.76 22.77 28.91
N PRO A 1190 80.92 23.28 29.38
CA PRO A 1190 82.16 23.31 28.61
C PRO A 1190 82.87 21.96 28.62
N LEU A 1191 83.44 21.56 27.48
CA LEU A 1191 84.43 20.48 27.43
C LEU A 1191 85.66 20.88 28.25
N VAL A 1192 86.02 20.04 29.22
CA VAL A 1192 87.28 20.10 29.99
C VAL A 1192 87.99 18.77 29.79
N ASP A 1193 89.15 18.79 29.12
CA ASP A 1193 90.00 17.61 28.96
C ASP A 1193 90.71 17.25 30.28
N SER A 1194 90.79 15.95 30.55
CA SER A 1194 91.78 15.32 31.44
C SER A 1194 92.13 13.92 30.96
#